data_AF-A0A7C3XCB2-F1
#
_entry.id   AF-A0A7C3XCB2-F1
#
_cell.length_a   1.000
_cell.length_b   1.000
_cell.length_c   1.000
_cell.angle_alpha   90.00
_cell.angle_beta   90.00
_cell.angle_gamma   90.00
#
_symmetry.space_group_name_H-M   'P 1'
#
loop_
_entity.id
_entity.type
_entity.pdbx_description
1 polymer ?
#
loop_
_entity_poly.entity_id
_entity_poly.type
_entity_poly.pdbx_seq_one_letter_code
_entity_poly.pdbx_strand_id
1 'polypeptide(L)'
;MTEAQRDGQRQTSPARSGLQPEEKLDIVELLRDLEHYRPRRKGWTWRKRVPHQVIGPFEYRETSPSLARSVPLPSAHYFGNIDPQPDTVITTEIASGRFEDDIRRMRMAAWHGADHMMVIRTAGQSHMDGLLEGTPEGVGGIAVTRKQVRATRKALDLIEDEVGRPINFHSYVSGVAGPEMAVMFAEEGVNGAHQDPQYNVLYRNINMYRSFVDAAEAKRVMASARMAQIDGAHNANATAREAWKVMPELLVQHGINCAFSVAVGMPKEDICLSTVPPDAPPAPKLRLDLPYAIALRDLFKGYKMRAQQNTRYIESCGREATVTHVLDLLISRLTSADIQSTITPDEGRNVPWHYNNVHAVNTARQALVGLDGLRDIVKVDRESPDVKDKVRELKERAVLFLEGMIRDGGYFAAVEQAYFVDSGLYPETHDDGIARKADGGVAAGSIVERAADYLAPVCHHFGANHLPEGYGEGDGERKPCELIGGCTLCDGERVPFIDELDPEDNVNVRLAKTAELRERGLIKPEVEWAGDGWVVVTMFLPASERVAEFAALELGKAMNLRDCEVIHKQVMHPAEGTLLEVKGRLDVTVDPATLVIPSKPEVLSPDEVRAFVAEHGLKVVGATVGNDEHSVGMREILDIKHGGLEGFGIECFY
;
A
#
# COMPACT_ATOMS: atom_id res chain seq x y z
N MET A 1 -8.57 7.07 -62.36
CA MET A 1 -7.50 8.06 -62.17
C MET A 1 -6.68 7.60 -60.98
N THR A 2 -5.37 7.54 -61.23
CA THR A 2 -4.24 6.92 -60.51
C THR A 2 -4.20 6.99 -58.98
N GLU A 3 -3.77 5.85 -58.40
CA GLU A 3 -2.96 5.75 -57.18
C GLU A 3 -1.71 6.63 -57.29
N ALA A 4 -1.75 7.84 -56.72
CA ALA A 4 -0.57 8.64 -56.34
C ALA A 4 -1.04 9.99 -55.79
N GLN A 5 -1.61 10.03 -54.57
CA GLN A 5 -1.81 11.28 -53.80
C GLN A 5 -2.32 11.05 -52.35
N ARG A 6 -1.78 10.05 -51.65
CA ARG A 6 -1.98 9.91 -50.19
C ARG A 6 -0.64 9.75 -49.48
N ASP A 7 0.26 10.69 -49.73
CA ASP A 7 1.38 10.98 -48.84
C ASP A 7 1.39 12.47 -48.57
N GLY A 8 1.33 12.84 -47.29
CA GLY A 8 1.42 14.23 -46.85
C GLY A 8 0.27 14.68 -45.96
N GLN A 9 0.39 14.37 -44.66
CA GLN A 9 0.17 15.27 -43.51
C GLN A 9 -0.09 14.44 -42.24
N ARG A 10 0.95 13.80 -41.70
CA ARG A 10 1.02 13.65 -40.24
C ARG A 10 1.25 15.05 -39.70
N GLN A 11 0.16 15.75 -39.39
CA GLN A 11 0.23 16.92 -38.54
C GLN A 11 0.84 16.45 -37.21
N THR A 12 2.10 16.83 -36.99
CA THR A 12 2.71 16.85 -35.67
C THR A 12 1.89 17.83 -34.83
N SER A 13 0.85 17.30 -34.18
CA SER A 13 0.13 18.00 -33.13
C SER A 13 1.14 18.44 -32.08
N PRO A 14 1.07 19.69 -31.56
CA PRO A 14 2.00 20.14 -30.53
C PRO A 14 1.90 19.17 -29.35
N ALA A 15 3.06 18.70 -28.87
CA ALA A 15 3.18 17.77 -27.77
C ALA A 15 2.30 18.23 -26.60
N ARG A 16 1.16 17.56 -26.40
CA ARG A 16 0.38 17.70 -25.17
C ARG A 16 1.22 17.03 -24.10
N SER A 17 1.94 17.83 -23.30
CA SER A 17 2.77 17.34 -22.21
C SER A 17 1.89 16.78 -21.09
N GLY A 18 1.53 15.50 -21.16
CA GLY A 18 0.79 14.80 -20.10
C GLY A 18 0.13 13.51 -20.58
N LEU A 19 -0.07 12.56 -19.65
CA LEU A 19 -0.75 11.29 -19.93
C LEU A 19 -2.20 11.52 -20.38
N GLN A 20 -2.62 10.79 -21.41
CA GLN A 20 -4.03 10.70 -21.82
C GLN A 20 -4.70 9.52 -21.11
N PRO A 21 -5.92 9.68 -20.55
CA PRO A 21 -6.59 8.59 -19.82
C PRO A 21 -6.85 7.35 -20.68
N GLU A 22 -7.18 7.56 -21.96
CA GLU A 22 -7.53 6.50 -22.91
C GLU A 22 -6.30 5.81 -23.52
N GLU A 23 -5.09 6.29 -23.23
CA GLU A 23 -3.84 5.72 -23.71
C GLU A 23 -3.13 4.97 -22.57
N LYS A 24 -2.62 3.77 -22.86
CA LYS A 24 -1.80 3.02 -21.91
C LYS A 24 -0.48 3.76 -21.65
N LEU A 25 0.09 3.54 -20.46
CA LEU A 25 1.40 4.07 -20.13
C LEU A 25 2.46 3.33 -20.97
N ASP A 26 3.23 4.08 -21.76
CA ASP A 26 4.30 3.51 -22.58
C ASP A 26 5.54 3.24 -21.71
N ILE A 27 5.69 1.97 -21.30
CA ILE A 27 6.80 1.53 -20.46
C ILE A 27 8.13 1.59 -21.20
N VAL A 28 8.17 1.36 -22.52
CA VAL A 28 9.42 1.39 -23.28
C VAL A 28 9.94 2.82 -23.38
N GLU A 29 9.06 3.77 -23.69
CA GLU A 29 9.41 5.18 -23.72
C GLU A 29 9.78 5.70 -22.32
N LEU A 30 9.08 5.25 -21.27
CA LEU A 30 9.40 5.61 -19.89
C LEU A 30 10.85 5.27 -19.52
N LEU A 31 11.35 4.11 -19.96
CA LEU A 31 12.70 3.62 -19.63
C LEU A 31 13.82 4.32 -20.40
N ARG A 32 13.51 5.17 -21.39
CA ARG A 32 14.52 5.95 -22.10
C ARG A 32 15.08 7.08 -21.25
N ASP A 33 16.37 7.35 -21.44
CA ASP A 33 17.11 8.47 -20.86
C ASP A 33 17.02 8.58 -19.33
N LEU A 34 16.92 7.44 -18.62
CA LEU A 34 16.88 7.40 -17.15
C LEU A 34 18.16 7.97 -16.52
N GLU A 35 19.29 7.96 -17.20
CA GLU A 35 20.53 8.58 -16.73
C GLU A 35 20.40 10.11 -16.52
N HIS A 36 19.54 10.75 -17.31
CA HIS A 36 19.28 12.19 -17.26
C HIS A 36 18.05 12.57 -16.44
N TYR A 37 17.26 11.58 -15.99
CA TYR A 37 16.12 11.86 -15.13
C TYR A 37 16.60 12.47 -13.80
N ARG A 38 15.84 13.48 -13.34
CA ARG A 38 15.96 14.07 -12.01
C ARG A 38 14.55 14.20 -11.42
N PRO A 39 14.38 13.91 -10.12
CA PRO A 39 13.07 14.01 -9.48
C PRO A 39 12.56 15.45 -9.51
N ARG A 40 11.29 15.65 -9.86
CA ARG A 40 10.67 16.99 -9.89
C ARG A 40 10.44 17.56 -8.49
N ARG A 41 10.40 16.70 -7.46
CA ARG A 41 10.22 17.07 -6.06
C ARG A 41 10.92 16.09 -5.13
N LYS A 42 11.24 16.57 -3.92
CA LYS A 42 11.74 15.79 -2.79
C LYS A 42 10.84 16.00 -1.57
N GLY A 43 10.99 15.15 -0.57
CA GLY A 43 10.23 15.21 0.67
C GLY A 43 8.82 14.61 0.58
N TRP A 44 8.21 14.47 1.75
CA TRP A 44 6.89 13.90 1.92
C TRP A 44 5.77 14.94 1.73
N THR A 45 4.64 14.52 1.16
CA THR A 45 3.44 15.34 1.01
C THR A 45 2.24 14.73 1.74
N TRP A 46 1.68 15.49 2.69
CA TRP A 46 0.44 15.15 3.40
C TRP A 46 -0.80 15.62 2.63
N ARG A 47 -1.93 14.91 2.79
CA ARG A 47 -3.23 15.44 2.36
C ARG A 47 -3.60 16.67 3.19
N LYS A 48 -4.24 17.64 2.55
CA LYS A 48 -4.78 18.84 3.22
C LYS A 48 -6.22 18.57 3.59
N ARG A 49 -6.60 18.70 4.86
CA ARG A 49 -8.00 18.56 5.29
C ARG A 49 -8.82 19.75 4.78
N VAL A 50 -10.02 19.47 4.27
CA VAL A 50 -11.01 20.48 3.83
C VAL A 50 -12.29 20.27 4.65
N PRO A 51 -12.51 21.05 5.72
CA PRO A 51 -13.74 20.95 6.49
C PRO A 51 -14.92 21.53 5.70
N HIS A 52 -16.12 20.97 5.89
CA HIS A 52 -17.36 21.41 5.24
C HIS A 52 -17.28 21.42 3.71
N GLN A 53 -16.61 20.43 3.14
CA GLN A 53 -16.46 20.30 1.70
C GLN A 53 -17.77 19.82 1.07
N VAL A 54 -18.36 20.61 0.19
CA VAL A 54 -19.57 20.22 -0.54
C VAL A 54 -19.19 19.50 -1.83
N ILE A 55 -19.65 18.25 -1.99
CA ILE A 55 -19.43 17.43 -3.19
C ILE A 55 -20.76 16.78 -3.57
N GLY A 56 -21.28 17.11 -4.75
CA GLY A 56 -22.63 16.71 -5.16
C GLY A 56 -23.67 17.23 -4.16
N PRO A 57 -24.61 16.38 -3.69
CA PRO A 57 -25.66 16.80 -2.78
C PRO A 57 -25.25 16.80 -1.29
N PHE A 58 -23.99 16.50 -0.95
CA PHE A 58 -23.55 16.26 0.43
C PHE A 58 -22.45 17.24 0.88
N GLU A 59 -22.40 17.50 2.19
CA GLU A 59 -21.32 18.20 2.88
C GLU A 59 -20.50 17.20 3.71
N TYR A 60 -19.17 17.25 3.59
CA TYR A 60 -18.21 16.35 4.25
C TYR A 60 -17.28 17.11 5.23
N ARG A 61 -16.81 16.44 6.30
CA ARG A 61 -16.08 17.04 7.43
C ARG A 61 -14.64 16.56 7.62
N GLU A 62 -14.34 15.34 7.17
CA GLU A 62 -13.08 14.61 7.31
C GLU A 62 -12.55 14.18 5.93
N THR A 63 -12.62 15.10 4.97
CA THR A 63 -12.15 14.92 3.58
C THR A 63 -10.97 15.83 3.23
N SER A 64 -10.41 15.59 2.05
CA SER A 64 -9.34 16.36 1.40
C SER A 64 -9.76 16.75 -0.03
N PRO A 65 -8.99 17.60 -0.74
CA PRO A 65 -9.33 17.99 -2.11
C PRO A 65 -9.55 16.77 -3.01
N SER A 66 -10.61 16.84 -3.82
CA SER A 66 -10.91 15.82 -4.82
C SER A 66 -9.77 15.70 -5.83
N LEU A 67 -9.63 14.51 -6.41
CA LEU A 67 -8.72 14.28 -7.53
C LEU A 67 -9.25 14.98 -8.79
N ALA A 68 -8.34 15.38 -9.67
CA ALA A 68 -8.69 15.91 -10.99
C ALA A 68 -9.22 14.81 -11.92
N ARG A 69 -8.69 13.59 -11.76
CA ARG A 69 -9.10 12.38 -12.46
C ARG A 69 -9.09 11.20 -11.51
N SER A 70 -10.19 10.46 -11.49
CA SER A 70 -10.33 9.28 -10.64
C SER A 70 -11.43 8.34 -11.13
N VAL A 71 -11.46 7.14 -10.57
CA VAL A 71 -12.57 6.20 -10.70
C VAL A 71 -13.37 6.21 -9.39
N PRO A 72 -14.62 6.71 -9.40
CA PRO A 72 -15.45 6.72 -8.20
C PRO A 72 -15.84 5.29 -7.79
N LEU A 73 -16.35 5.13 -6.57
CA LEU A 73 -16.92 3.85 -6.13
C LEU A 73 -18.09 3.44 -7.05
N PRO A 74 -18.34 2.14 -7.27
CA PRO A 74 -19.41 1.70 -8.17
C PRO A 74 -20.79 2.31 -7.85
N SER A 75 -21.15 2.41 -6.56
CA SER A 75 -22.42 2.99 -6.12
C SER A 75 -22.52 4.52 -6.26
N ALA A 76 -21.44 5.20 -6.65
CA ALA A 76 -21.44 6.66 -6.82
C ALA A 76 -22.35 7.13 -7.96
N HIS A 77 -22.71 6.26 -8.91
CA HIS A 77 -23.64 6.61 -9.99
C HIS A 77 -25.02 7.03 -9.49
N TYR A 78 -25.44 6.57 -8.31
CA TYR A 78 -26.67 7.05 -7.63
C TYR A 78 -26.56 8.49 -7.11
N PHE A 79 -25.34 9.03 -7.04
CA PHE A 79 -25.03 10.32 -6.42
C PHE A 79 -24.26 11.24 -7.39
N GLY A 80 -24.46 11.08 -8.71
CA GLY A 80 -23.82 11.91 -9.72
C GLY A 80 -22.32 11.61 -9.91
N ASN A 81 -21.88 10.38 -9.64
CA ASN A 81 -20.49 9.93 -9.78
C ASN A 81 -19.47 10.73 -8.97
N ILE A 82 -19.86 11.25 -7.81
CA ILE A 82 -18.94 11.93 -6.89
C ILE A 82 -17.85 11.00 -6.36
N ASP A 83 -16.68 11.57 -6.05
CA ASP A 83 -15.53 10.84 -5.50
C ASP A 83 -14.84 11.59 -4.33
N PRO A 84 -15.50 11.71 -3.17
CA PRO A 84 -14.88 12.28 -1.97
C PRO A 84 -13.62 11.51 -1.56
N GLN A 85 -12.57 12.25 -1.19
CA GLN A 85 -11.29 11.69 -0.76
C GLN A 85 -11.12 11.87 0.75
N PRO A 86 -10.77 10.83 1.54
CA PRO A 86 -10.54 11.00 2.97
C PRO A 86 -9.35 11.91 3.26
N ASP A 87 -9.28 12.45 4.48
CA ASP A 87 -8.26 13.38 4.97
C ASP A 87 -6.89 12.74 5.29
N THR A 88 -6.79 11.42 5.28
CA THR A 88 -5.55 10.66 5.54
C THR A 88 -4.89 10.18 4.24
N VAL A 89 -3.55 10.08 4.23
CA VAL A 89 -2.81 9.50 3.10
C VAL A 89 -3.12 8.00 3.00
N ILE A 90 -3.43 7.51 1.81
CA ILE A 90 -3.80 6.11 1.57
C ILE A 90 -2.64 5.38 0.89
N THR A 91 -2.17 4.32 1.54
CA THR A 91 -1.06 3.50 1.03
C THR A 91 -1.57 2.26 0.33
N THR A 92 -0.93 1.88 -0.77
CA THR A 92 -1.01 0.50 -1.29
C THR A 92 0.40 -0.06 -1.48
N GLU A 93 0.54 -1.37 -1.31
CA GLU A 93 1.81 -2.11 -1.44
C GLU A 93 1.86 -2.80 -2.80
N ILE A 94 2.83 -2.43 -3.64
CA ILE A 94 2.96 -2.93 -5.02
C ILE A 94 4.42 -3.32 -5.24
N ALA A 95 4.69 -4.63 -5.30
CA ALA A 95 6.03 -5.17 -5.49
C ALA A 95 5.99 -6.63 -5.99
N SER A 96 5.70 -6.85 -7.26
CA SER A 96 5.53 -8.19 -7.85
C SER A 96 6.83 -8.91 -8.19
N GLY A 97 7.99 -8.25 -8.05
CA GLY A 97 9.26 -8.72 -8.60
C GLY A 97 9.62 -8.10 -9.96
N ARG A 98 8.63 -7.50 -10.65
CA ARG A 98 8.80 -6.80 -11.94
C ARG A 98 8.28 -5.39 -11.89
N PHE A 99 9.18 -4.42 -11.69
CA PHE A 99 8.79 -3.02 -11.49
C PHE A 99 8.12 -2.42 -12.73
N GLU A 100 8.45 -2.92 -13.92
CA GLU A 100 7.89 -2.50 -15.20
C GLU A 100 6.40 -2.83 -15.33
N ASP A 101 5.93 -3.91 -14.70
CA ASP A 101 4.52 -4.28 -14.62
C ASP A 101 3.83 -3.54 -13.47
N ASP A 102 4.51 -3.39 -12.34
CA ASP A 102 4.01 -2.69 -11.16
C ASP A 102 3.67 -1.22 -11.41
N ILE A 103 4.42 -0.54 -12.29
CA ILE A 103 4.12 0.85 -12.68
C ILE A 103 2.71 0.99 -13.27
N ARG A 104 2.23 -0.01 -14.03
CA ARG A 104 0.86 0.00 -14.57
C ARG A 104 -0.16 -0.09 -13.44
N ARG A 105 0.12 -0.93 -12.44
CA ARG A 105 -0.70 -1.06 -11.23
C ARG A 105 -0.70 0.20 -10.36
N MET A 106 0.43 0.90 -10.27
CA MET A 106 0.52 2.18 -9.56
C MET A 106 -0.40 3.23 -10.18
N ARG A 107 -0.50 3.31 -11.51
CA ARG A 107 -1.48 4.17 -12.20
C ARG A 107 -2.91 3.79 -11.83
N MET A 108 -3.25 2.50 -11.86
CA MET A 108 -4.58 2.03 -11.44
C MET A 108 -4.90 2.44 -10.01
N ALA A 109 -4.00 2.17 -9.05
CA ALA A 109 -4.21 2.50 -7.64
C ALA A 109 -4.34 4.02 -7.40
N ALA A 110 -3.57 4.84 -8.13
CA ALA A 110 -3.64 6.30 -8.04
C ALA A 110 -5.01 6.84 -8.43
N TRP A 111 -5.57 6.34 -9.55
CA TRP A 111 -6.92 6.69 -10.00
C TRP A 111 -8.02 6.29 -8.99
N HIS A 112 -7.77 5.26 -8.18
CA HIS A 112 -8.66 4.84 -7.11
C HIS A 112 -8.44 5.59 -5.79
N GLY A 113 -7.46 6.49 -5.72
CA GLY A 113 -7.24 7.36 -4.58
C GLY A 113 -6.01 7.04 -3.73
N ALA A 114 -5.14 6.09 -4.11
CA ALA A 114 -3.86 5.89 -3.42
C ALA A 114 -2.89 7.05 -3.75
N ASP A 115 -2.30 7.64 -2.72
CA ASP A 115 -1.30 8.73 -2.83
C ASP A 115 -0.02 8.41 -2.04
N HIS A 116 0.16 7.14 -1.72
CA HIS A 116 1.38 6.57 -1.16
C HIS A 116 1.59 5.17 -1.75
N MET A 117 2.66 5.02 -2.55
CA MET A 117 3.03 3.78 -3.22
C MET A 117 4.23 3.17 -2.50
N MET A 118 4.01 2.03 -1.85
CA MET A 118 5.02 1.34 -1.08
C MET A 118 5.55 0.14 -1.86
N VAL A 119 6.86 0.10 -2.07
CA VAL A 119 7.56 -0.96 -2.81
C VAL A 119 8.39 -1.79 -1.84
N ILE A 120 7.90 -3.00 -1.57
CA ILE A 120 8.62 -4.04 -0.83
C ILE A 120 9.84 -4.48 -1.65
N ARG A 121 10.94 -4.71 -0.95
CA ARG A 121 12.20 -5.16 -1.55
C ARG A 121 12.21 -6.65 -1.82
N THR A 122 13.01 -7.08 -2.78
CA THR A 122 13.29 -8.49 -3.02
C THR A 122 13.77 -9.17 -1.73
N ALA A 123 13.37 -10.42 -1.54
CA ALA A 123 13.63 -11.17 -0.32
C ALA A 123 15.12 -11.17 0.01
N GLY A 124 15.46 -10.75 1.24
CA GLY A 124 16.84 -10.77 1.73
C GLY A 124 17.72 -9.60 1.29
N GLN A 125 17.20 -8.58 0.59
CA GLN A 125 17.97 -7.38 0.23
C GLN A 125 18.62 -6.67 1.44
N SER A 126 18.08 -6.86 2.65
CA SER A 126 18.71 -6.39 3.89
C SER A 126 20.10 -6.96 4.18
N HIS A 127 20.49 -8.06 3.53
CA HIS A 127 21.79 -8.73 3.69
C HIS A 127 22.80 -8.41 2.59
N MET A 128 22.42 -7.57 1.62
CA MET A 128 23.33 -7.15 0.56
C MET A 128 24.15 -5.97 1.07
N ASP A 129 25.46 -6.16 1.22
CA ASP A 129 26.41 -5.17 1.78
C ASP A 129 26.87 -4.19 0.69
N GLY A 130 25.89 -3.47 0.13
CA GLY A 130 26.07 -2.47 -0.91
C GLY A 130 24.80 -2.29 -1.74
N LEU A 131 24.81 -1.31 -2.64
CA LEU A 131 23.73 -1.14 -3.61
C LEU A 131 23.76 -2.25 -4.66
N LEU A 132 22.57 -2.68 -5.07
CA LEU A 132 22.37 -3.41 -6.32
C LEU A 132 22.24 -2.40 -7.47
N GLU A 133 22.60 -2.82 -8.68
CA GLU A 133 22.45 -2.05 -9.90
C GLU A 133 21.68 -2.83 -10.97
N GLY A 134 21.20 -2.13 -11.99
CA GLY A 134 20.40 -2.74 -13.05
C GLY A 134 18.97 -3.04 -12.66
N THR A 135 18.36 -4.01 -13.33
CA THR A 135 16.95 -4.39 -13.13
C THR A 135 16.72 -5.91 -13.04
N PRO A 136 17.46 -6.64 -12.18
CA PRO A 136 17.21 -8.07 -12.01
C PRO A 136 15.79 -8.36 -11.50
N GLU A 137 15.24 -9.51 -11.85
CA GLU A 137 13.92 -9.94 -11.38
C GLU A 137 13.96 -10.19 -9.87
N GLY A 138 13.02 -9.59 -9.15
CA GLY A 138 12.91 -9.78 -7.71
C GLY A 138 12.03 -10.98 -7.33
N VAL A 139 12.23 -11.50 -6.11
CA VAL A 139 11.41 -12.58 -5.54
C VAL A 139 10.75 -12.09 -4.27
N GLY A 140 9.41 -12.12 -4.23
CA GLY A 140 8.62 -11.60 -3.10
C GLY A 140 8.71 -10.08 -2.91
N GLY A 141 9.28 -9.37 -3.87
CA GLY A 141 9.44 -7.91 -3.87
C GLY A 141 10.39 -7.45 -4.97
N ILE A 142 10.56 -6.14 -5.14
CA ILE A 142 11.40 -5.53 -6.19
C ILE A 142 12.87 -5.48 -5.78
N ALA A 143 13.79 -5.84 -6.67
CA ALA A 143 15.20 -5.52 -6.49
C ALA A 143 15.39 -4.00 -6.60
N VAL A 144 15.56 -3.32 -5.46
CA VAL A 144 15.63 -1.86 -5.44
C VAL A 144 17.03 -1.42 -5.85
N THR A 145 17.10 -0.71 -6.97
CA THR A 145 18.32 -0.16 -7.57
C THR A 145 18.09 1.29 -8.00
N ARG A 146 19.14 2.03 -8.36
CA ARG A 146 18.98 3.40 -8.87
C ARG A 146 18.12 3.45 -10.14
N LYS A 147 18.38 2.56 -11.12
CA LYS A 147 17.62 2.50 -12.38
C LYS A 147 16.14 2.24 -12.14
N GLN A 148 15.83 1.26 -11.28
CA GLN A 148 14.45 0.94 -10.91
C GLN A 148 13.77 2.12 -10.20
N VAL A 149 14.43 2.74 -9.23
CA VAL A 149 13.90 3.90 -8.48
C VAL A 149 13.61 5.07 -9.42
N ARG A 150 14.53 5.38 -10.35
CA ARG A 150 14.31 6.44 -11.35
C ARG A 150 13.13 6.15 -12.25
N ALA A 151 13.01 4.93 -12.77
CA ALA A 151 11.90 4.56 -13.64
C ALA A 151 10.55 4.70 -12.92
N THR A 152 10.45 4.18 -11.70
CA THR A 152 9.24 4.29 -10.88
C THR A 152 8.92 5.74 -10.51
N ARG A 153 9.91 6.53 -10.07
CA ARG A 153 9.70 7.94 -9.69
C ARG A 153 9.31 8.80 -10.91
N LYS A 154 9.94 8.57 -12.08
CA LYS A 154 9.57 9.20 -13.36
C LYS A 154 8.12 8.88 -13.75
N ALA A 155 7.70 7.63 -13.59
CA ALA A 155 6.31 7.25 -13.86
C ALA A 155 5.34 7.92 -12.88
N LEU A 156 5.68 7.94 -11.59
CA LEU A 156 4.85 8.56 -10.57
C LEU A 156 4.72 10.08 -10.76
N ASP A 157 5.74 10.75 -11.27
CA ASP A 157 5.65 12.17 -11.66
C ASP A 157 4.60 12.40 -12.76
N LEU A 158 4.49 11.47 -13.73
CA LEU A 158 3.49 11.55 -14.79
C LEU A 158 2.08 11.20 -14.27
N ILE A 159 1.97 10.22 -13.38
CA ILE A 159 0.70 9.75 -12.81
C ILE A 159 0.15 10.79 -11.83
N GLU A 160 0.99 11.44 -11.03
CA GLU A 160 0.55 12.45 -10.06
C GLU A 160 0.04 13.72 -10.75
N ASP A 161 0.62 14.11 -11.89
CA ASP A 161 0.10 15.15 -12.77
C ASP A 161 -1.27 14.77 -13.33
N GLU A 162 -1.46 13.50 -13.71
CA GLU A 162 -2.71 12.99 -14.28
C GLU A 162 -3.87 13.04 -13.28
N VAL A 163 -3.64 12.54 -12.05
CA VAL A 163 -4.68 12.55 -11.00
C VAL A 163 -4.80 13.89 -10.29
N GLY A 164 -3.83 14.78 -10.47
CA GLY A 164 -3.81 16.14 -9.91
C GLY A 164 -3.46 16.20 -8.42
N ARG A 165 -2.75 15.19 -7.90
CA ARG A 165 -2.32 15.12 -6.49
C ARG A 165 -0.96 14.42 -6.38
N PRO A 166 0.03 14.98 -5.65
CA PRO A 166 1.33 14.33 -5.42
C PRO A 166 1.21 12.92 -4.85
N ILE A 167 2.03 11.98 -5.35
CA ILE A 167 2.05 10.57 -4.91
C ILE A 167 3.37 10.26 -4.20
N ASN A 168 3.34 9.94 -2.92
CA ASN A 168 4.54 9.58 -2.18
C ASN A 168 5.09 8.21 -2.63
N PHE A 169 6.33 8.17 -3.10
CA PHE A 169 7.06 6.94 -3.37
C PHE A 169 7.82 6.50 -2.11
N HIS A 170 7.67 5.24 -1.72
CA HIS A 170 8.22 4.71 -0.48
C HIS A 170 8.85 3.33 -0.66
N SER A 171 9.97 3.10 0.02
CA SER A 171 10.59 1.76 0.13
C SER A 171 11.31 1.57 1.47
N TYR A 172 12.40 0.80 1.53
CA TYR A 172 13.00 0.33 2.78
C TYR A 172 14.51 0.59 2.82
N VAL A 173 14.97 1.26 3.88
CA VAL A 173 16.39 1.57 4.16
C VAL A 173 17.01 0.54 5.12
N SER A 174 16.21 -0.33 5.74
CA SER A 174 16.68 -1.39 6.64
C SER A 174 17.76 -2.30 6.00
N GLY A 175 18.66 -2.88 6.79
CA GLY A 175 19.74 -3.77 6.32
C GLY A 175 21.13 -3.27 6.62
N VAL A 176 22.14 -3.98 6.11
CA VAL A 176 23.56 -3.62 6.28
C VAL A 176 23.98 -2.44 5.40
N ALA A 177 23.33 -2.20 4.26
CA ALA A 177 23.61 -1.06 3.38
C ALA A 177 22.65 0.14 3.61
N GLY A 178 22.29 0.39 4.87
CA GLY A 178 21.33 1.44 5.22
C GLY A 178 21.75 2.85 4.77
N PRO A 179 22.98 3.29 5.06
CA PRO A 179 23.46 4.60 4.63
C PRO A 179 23.45 4.76 3.10
N GLU A 180 23.89 3.75 2.36
CA GLU A 180 23.93 3.76 0.89
C GLU A 180 22.54 3.87 0.29
N MET A 181 21.58 3.08 0.80
CA MET A 181 20.17 3.15 0.38
C MET A 181 19.57 4.52 0.70
N ALA A 182 19.87 5.10 1.85
CA ALA A 182 19.39 6.43 2.23
C ALA A 182 19.95 7.53 1.30
N VAL A 183 21.22 7.45 0.92
CA VAL A 183 21.84 8.36 -0.05
C VAL A 183 21.16 8.24 -1.41
N MET A 184 21.02 7.03 -1.94
CA MET A 184 20.34 6.81 -3.23
C MET A 184 18.89 7.31 -3.20
N PHE A 185 18.16 7.08 -2.11
CA PHE A 185 16.79 7.57 -1.94
C PHE A 185 16.70 9.10 -1.88
N ALA A 186 17.62 9.75 -1.18
CA ALA A 186 17.68 11.21 -1.08
C ALA A 186 18.06 11.86 -2.42
N GLU A 187 18.96 11.24 -3.19
CA GLU A 187 19.35 11.68 -4.53
C GLU A 187 18.16 11.59 -5.50
N GLU A 188 17.49 10.44 -5.51
CA GLU A 188 16.45 10.09 -6.50
C GLU A 188 15.03 10.48 -6.11
N GLY A 189 14.85 11.20 -5.00
CA GLY A 189 13.56 11.80 -4.62
C GLY A 189 12.51 10.82 -4.11
N VAL A 190 12.94 9.73 -3.45
CA VAL A 190 12.04 8.88 -2.67
C VAL A 190 11.47 9.70 -1.50
N ASN A 191 10.16 9.61 -1.26
CA ASN A 191 9.44 10.54 -0.38
C ASN A 191 9.31 10.03 1.05
N GLY A 192 9.40 8.71 1.26
CA GLY A 192 9.37 8.08 2.57
C GLY A 192 10.14 6.76 2.57
N ALA A 193 10.56 6.31 3.75
CA ALA A 193 11.20 5.01 3.87
C ALA A 193 10.96 4.34 5.22
N HIS A 194 10.97 3.01 5.23
CA HIS A 194 11.10 2.24 6.46
C HIS A 194 12.54 2.28 6.95
N GLN A 195 12.75 2.71 8.19
CA GLN A 195 14.05 2.67 8.84
C GLN A 195 13.88 2.52 10.36
N ASP A 196 14.33 1.37 10.86
CA ASP A 196 14.37 1.07 12.30
C ASP A 196 15.60 0.19 12.59
N PRO A 197 16.57 0.65 13.41
CA PRO A 197 17.73 -0.18 13.76
C PRO A 197 17.35 -1.44 14.52
N GLN A 198 16.19 -1.46 15.19
CA GLN A 198 15.71 -2.63 15.94
C GLN A 198 15.28 -3.74 14.99
N TYR A 199 14.70 -3.39 13.82
CA TYR A 199 14.32 -4.37 12.80
C TYR A 199 15.52 -5.22 12.35
N ASN A 200 16.63 -4.55 12.07
CA ASN A 200 17.89 -5.17 11.64
C ASN A 200 18.38 -6.20 12.66
N VAL A 201 18.30 -5.87 13.95
CA VAL A 201 18.80 -6.70 15.04
C VAL A 201 17.85 -7.87 15.31
N LEU A 202 16.59 -7.56 15.61
CA LEU A 202 15.62 -8.54 16.09
C LEU A 202 15.23 -9.54 15.01
N TYR A 203 14.94 -9.07 13.79
CA TYR A 203 14.34 -9.91 12.73
C TYR A 203 15.31 -10.29 11.62
N ARG A 204 16.48 -9.64 11.52
CA ARG A 204 17.50 -9.95 10.51
C ARG A 204 18.85 -10.36 11.08
N ASN A 205 19.01 -10.43 12.40
CA ASN A 205 20.27 -10.85 13.04
C ASN A 205 21.50 -10.06 12.53
N ILE A 206 21.33 -8.79 12.20
CA ILE A 206 22.43 -7.87 11.90
C ILE A 206 23.01 -7.43 13.25
N ASN A 207 24.35 -7.29 13.31
CA ASN A 207 25.03 -6.88 14.53
C ASN A 207 24.43 -5.59 15.10
N MET A 208 24.17 -5.57 16.41
CA MET A 208 23.44 -4.49 17.06
C MET A 208 24.20 -3.17 17.08
N TYR A 209 25.53 -3.19 17.20
CA TYR A 209 26.31 -1.98 17.13
C TYR A 209 26.34 -1.44 15.70
N ARG A 210 26.55 -2.31 14.70
CA ARG A 210 26.57 -1.94 13.28
C ARG A 210 25.25 -1.28 12.90
N SER A 211 24.14 -1.92 13.28
CA SER A 211 22.80 -1.43 13.00
C SER A 211 22.54 -0.01 13.51
N PHE A 212 22.88 0.28 14.78
CA PHE A 212 22.63 1.60 15.36
C PHE A 212 23.59 2.67 14.85
N VAL A 213 24.84 2.33 14.55
CA VAL A 213 25.81 3.27 13.92
C VAL A 213 25.33 3.67 12.52
N ASP A 214 24.97 2.70 11.69
CA ASP A 214 24.46 2.92 10.34
C ASP A 214 23.13 3.68 10.34
N ALA A 215 22.25 3.37 11.29
CA ALA A 215 20.96 4.04 11.41
C ALA A 215 21.10 5.53 11.72
N ALA A 216 22.14 5.94 12.46
CA ALA A 216 22.36 7.34 12.73
C ALA A 216 22.69 8.13 11.45
N GLU A 217 23.55 7.56 10.58
CA GLU A 217 23.87 8.14 9.28
C GLU A 217 22.66 8.12 8.34
N ALA A 218 22.00 6.96 8.20
CA ALA A 218 20.85 6.79 7.32
C ALA A 218 19.71 7.76 7.67
N LYS A 219 19.38 7.89 8.97
CA LYS A 219 18.35 8.83 9.44
C LYS A 219 18.77 10.28 9.24
N ARG A 220 20.06 10.63 9.38
CA ARG A 220 20.57 11.99 9.09
C ARG A 220 20.35 12.36 7.62
N VAL A 221 20.66 11.44 6.72
CA VAL A 221 20.42 11.62 5.28
C VAL A 221 18.92 11.69 4.98
N MET A 222 18.09 10.81 5.54
CA MET A 222 16.63 10.86 5.38
C MET A 222 16.02 12.19 5.88
N ALA A 223 16.53 12.72 7.01
CA ALA A 223 16.11 14.00 7.56
C ALA A 223 16.38 15.16 6.57
N SER A 224 17.55 15.14 5.93
CA SER A 224 17.94 16.17 4.96
C SER A 224 17.00 16.24 3.75
N ALA A 225 16.39 15.10 3.39
CA ALA A 225 15.46 14.98 2.28
C ALA A 225 13.98 15.13 2.70
N ARG A 226 13.69 15.42 3.99
CA ARG A 226 12.32 15.49 4.56
C ARG A 226 11.48 14.26 4.23
N MET A 227 12.09 13.08 4.32
CA MET A 227 11.42 11.81 4.09
C MET A 227 10.58 11.43 5.30
N ALA A 228 9.35 10.96 5.08
CA ALA A 228 8.59 10.32 6.15
C ALA A 228 9.22 8.97 6.50
N GLN A 229 9.69 8.82 7.73
CA GLN A 229 10.16 7.57 8.28
C GLN A 229 8.97 6.75 8.78
N ILE A 230 8.93 5.46 8.43
CA ILE A 230 8.07 4.47 9.09
C ILE A 230 8.95 3.49 9.88
N ASP A 231 8.56 3.17 11.11
CA ASP A 231 9.30 2.24 11.98
C ASP A 231 8.96 0.75 11.76
N GLY A 232 9.67 -0.12 12.48
CA GLY A 232 9.62 -1.58 12.31
C GLY A 232 8.65 -2.32 13.23
N ALA A 233 7.89 -1.64 14.09
CA ALA A 233 7.17 -2.28 15.21
C ALA A 233 6.14 -3.33 14.76
N HIS A 234 5.54 -3.19 13.58
CA HIS A 234 4.61 -4.16 12.99
C HIS A 234 5.20 -5.59 12.87
N ASN A 235 6.52 -5.74 12.85
CA ASN A 235 7.18 -7.06 12.85
C ASN A 235 6.98 -7.80 14.18
N ALA A 236 6.78 -7.09 15.30
CA ALA A 236 6.45 -7.70 16.58
C ALA A 236 5.04 -8.31 16.56
N ASN A 237 4.06 -7.66 15.92
CA ASN A 237 2.74 -8.27 15.69
C ASN A 237 2.86 -9.57 14.88
N ALA A 238 3.68 -9.58 13.83
CA ALA A 238 3.85 -10.74 12.95
C ALA A 238 4.54 -11.92 13.65
N THR A 239 5.48 -11.65 14.57
CA THR A 239 6.28 -12.66 15.26
C THR A 239 5.68 -13.12 16.59
N ALA A 240 4.77 -12.34 17.17
CA ALA A 240 4.06 -12.72 18.39
C ALA A 240 3.27 -14.04 18.20
N ARG A 241 3.29 -14.87 19.24
CA ARG A 241 2.41 -16.04 19.35
C ARG A 241 0.96 -15.60 19.52
N GLU A 242 0.74 -14.65 20.41
CA GLU A 242 -0.55 -14.05 20.74
C GLU A 242 -0.39 -12.52 20.66
N ALA A 243 -0.84 -11.91 19.55
CA ALA A 243 -0.55 -10.50 19.28
C ALA A 243 -1.16 -9.56 20.35
N TRP A 244 -2.24 -9.95 21.02
CA TRP A 244 -2.80 -9.18 22.13
C TRP A 244 -1.87 -9.05 23.36
N LYS A 245 -0.81 -9.88 23.46
CA LYS A 245 0.17 -9.81 24.55
C LYS A 245 1.37 -8.90 24.26
N VAL A 246 1.65 -8.62 22.98
CA VAL A 246 2.88 -7.92 22.54
C VAL A 246 2.82 -6.39 22.70
N MET A 247 1.68 -5.85 23.14
CA MET A 247 1.44 -4.41 23.24
C MET A 247 2.49 -3.63 24.06
N PRO A 248 2.99 -4.10 25.22
CA PRO A 248 4.06 -3.40 25.95
C PRO A 248 5.35 -3.31 25.13
N GLU A 249 5.75 -4.39 24.46
CA GLU A 249 6.94 -4.40 23.58
C GLU A 249 6.76 -3.44 22.41
N LEU A 250 5.57 -3.40 21.78
CA LEU A 250 5.27 -2.44 20.70
C LEU A 250 5.50 -1.00 21.16
N LEU A 251 4.99 -0.63 22.34
CA LEU A 251 5.18 0.71 22.90
C LEU A 251 6.66 1.04 23.14
N VAL A 252 7.45 0.05 23.59
CA VAL A 252 8.90 0.21 23.79
C VAL A 252 9.65 0.37 22.48
N GLN A 253 9.39 -0.49 21.49
CA GLN A 253 10.05 -0.40 20.18
C GLN A 253 9.75 0.95 19.49
N HIS A 254 8.49 1.40 19.52
CA HIS A 254 8.11 2.74 19.08
C HIS A 254 8.86 3.84 19.86
N GLY A 255 8.94 3.70 21.18
CA GLY A 255 9.64 4.61 22.10
C GLY A 255 11.09 4.84 21.71
N ILE A 256 11.83 3.75 21.55
CA ILE A 256 13.26 3.75 21.26
C ILE A 256 13.51 4.37 19.89
N ASN A 257 12.82 3.92 18.83
CA ASN A 257 13.06 4.45 17.49
C ASN A 257 12.65 5.92 17.36
N CYS A 258 11.53 6.34 17.98
CA CYS A 258 11.13 7.75 18.03
C CYS A 258 12.21 8.61 18.69
N ALA A 259 12.65 8.24 19.91
CA ALA A 259 13.66 8.99 20.65
C ALA A 259 14.99 9.07 19.90
N PHE A 260 15.44 7.94 19.33
CA PHE A 260 16.67 7.88 18.55
C PHE A 260 16.59 8.73 17.28
N SER A 261 15.47 8.67 16.54
CA SER A 261 15.29 9.47 15.32
C SER A 261 15.30 10.97 15.59
N VAL A 262 14.65 11.40 16.68
CA VAL A 262 14.70 12.81 17.13
C VAL A 262 16.12 13.21 17.53
N ALA A 263 16.85 12.35 18.25
CA ALA A 263 18.23 12.62 18.65
C ALA A 263 19.18 12.77 17.45
N VAL A 264 18.93 12.06 16.35
CA VAL A 264 19.66 12.21 15.07
C VAL A 264 19.32 13.53 14.35
N GLY A 265 18.18 14.13 14.68
CA GLY A 265 17.70 15.40 14.11
C GLY A 265 16.52 15.27 13.16
N MET A 266 15.85 14.12 13.10
CA MET A 266 14.59 14.02 12.36
C MET A 266 13.47 14.78 13.09
N PRO A 267 12.69 15.62 12.40
CA PRO A 267 11.56 16.32 13.00
C PRO A 267 10.44 15.32 13.32
N LYS A 268 9.70 15.57 14.41
CA LYS A 268 8.64 14.66 14.87
C LYS A 268 7.54 14.47 13.83
N GLU A 269 7.24 15.49 13.03
CA GLU A 269 6.23 15.39 11.96
C GLU A 269 6.61 14.45 10.81
N ASP A 270 7.88 14.03 10.70
CA ASP A 270 8.35 13.08 9.69
C ASP A 270 8.56 11.68 10.28
N ILE A 271 8.34 11.47 11.60
CA ILE A 271 8.49 10.17 12.27
C ILE A 271 7.11 9.53 12.45
N CYS A 272 6.89 8.42 11.75
CA CYS A 272 5.62 7.69 11.71
C CYS A 272 5.71 6.34 12.41
N LEU A 273 4.85 6.13 13.41
CA LEU A 273 4.72 4.87 14.13
C LEU A 273 3.88 3.89 13.30
N SER A 274 4.44 2.73 12.96
CA SER A 274 3.73 1.67 12.23
C SER A 274 2.89 0.82 13.16
N THR A 275 1.68 1.27 13.46
CA THR A 275 0.76 0.59 14.39
C THR A 275 -0.25 -0.28 13.65
N VAL A 276 -0.26 -1.57 13.96
CA VAL A 276 -1.29 -2.53 13.52
C VAL A 276 -2.19 -2.85 14.72
N PRO A 277 -3.52 -2.72 14.62
CA PRO A 277 -4.44 -3.28 15.63
C PRO A 277 -4.18 -4.78 15.82
N PRO A 278 -3.78 -5.24 17.03
CA PRO A 278 -3.20 -6.58 17.20
C PRO A 278 -4.10 -7.75 16.82
N ASP A 279 -5.41 -7.67 17.05
CA ASP A 279 -6.31 -8.82 16.94
C ASP A 279 -7.21 -8.82 15.69
N ALA A 280 -7.96 -9.91 15.50
CA ALA A 280 -9.06 -10.01 14.52
C ALA A 280 -10.21 -10.85 15.10
N PRO A 281 -11.46 -10.70 14.63
CA PRO A 281 -12.53 -11.65 14.95
C PRO A 281 -12.09 -13.10 14.63
N PRO A 282 -12.49 -14.11 15.43
CA PRO A 282 -13.53 -14.08 16.47
C PRO A 282 -13.10 -13.52 17.83
N ALA A 283 -11.88 -13.01 17.99
CA ALA A 283 -11.51 -12.27 19.18
C ALA A 283 -12.39 -11.01 19.31
N PRO A 284 -12.64 -10.50 20.54
CA PRO A 284 -13.38 -9.26 20.76
C PRO A 284 -12.51 -8.04 20.40
N LYS A 285 -12.12 -7.94 19.12
CA LYS A 285 -11.11 -7.04 18.54
C LYS A 285 -11.16 -5.62 19.08
N LEU A 286 -12.29 -4.93 18.92
CA LEU A 286 -12.40 -3.52 19.36
C LEU A 286 -12.19 -3.36 20.87
N ARG A 287 -12.61 -4.33 21.70
CA ARG A 287 -12.43 -4.28 23.15
C ARG A 287 -10.97 -4.45 23.57
N LEU A 288 -10.18 -5.19 22.80
CA LEU A 288 -8.76 -5.44 23.06
C LEU A 288 -7.87 -4.35 22.44
N ASP A 289 -8.13 -3.99 21.19
CA ASP A 289 -7.25 -3.12 20.40
C ASP A 289 -7.46 -1.63 20.70
N LEU A 290 -8.68 -1.19 21.02
CA LEU A 290 -8.98 0.23 21.20
C LEU A 290 -8.23 0.85 22.39
N PRO A 291 -8.14 0.21 23.58
CA PRO A 291 -7.30 0.70 24.68
C PRO A 291 -5.83 0.86 24.27
N TYR A 292 -5.27 -0.07 23.50
CA TYR A 292 -3.91 0.05 22.97
C TYR A 292 -3.76 1.24 22.02
N ALA A 293 -4.68 1.37 21.06
CA ALA A 293 -4.68 2.47 20.10
C ALA A 293 -4.74 3.85 20.79
N ILE A 294 -5.49 3.96 21.88
CA ILE A 294 -5.56 5.16 22.73
C ILE A 294 -4.26 5.37 23.50
N ALA A 295 -3.75 4.33 24.16
CA ALA A 295 -2.52 4.40 24.96
C ALA A 295 -1.32 4.86 24.12
N LEU A 296 -1.18 4.31 22.92
CA LEU A 296 -0.16 4.68 21.94
C LEU A 296 -0.26 6.17 21.59
N ARG A 297 -1.44 6.65 21.19
CA ARG A 297 -1.62 8.06 20.76
C ARG A 297 -1.46 9.05 21.91
N ASP A 298 -1.79 8.66 23.13
CA ASP A 298 -1.54 9.47 24.32
C ASP A 298 -0.03 9.62 24.60
N LEU A 299 0.74 8.53 24.52
CA LEU A 299 2.18 8.53 24.78
C LEU A 299 2.98 9.27 23.70
N PHE A 300 2.58 9.09 22.45
CA PHE A 300 3.33 9.56 21.27
C PHE A 300 2.73 10.82 20.64
N LYS A 301 2.20 11.72 21.47
CA LYS A 301 1.68 13.01 21.00
C LYS A 301 2.77 13.81 20.25
N GLY A 302 2.42 14.30 19.06
CA GLY A 302 3.30 15.08 18.20
C GLY A 302 4.06 14.27 17.15
N TYR A 303 4.02 12.94 17.24
CA TYR A 303 4.47 12.03 16.16
C TYR A 303 3.30 11.69 15.23
N LYS A 304 3.62 11.03 14.11
CA LYS A 304 2.63 10.59 13.11
C LYS A 304 2.19 9.15 13.34
N MET A 305 0.91 8.88 13.11
CA MET A 305 0.35 7.54 13.21
C MET A 305 0.19 6.95 11.81
N ARG A 306 1.02 5.96 11.47
CA ARG A 306 0.79 5.10 10.31
C ARG A 306 -0.01 3.89 10.78
N ALA A 307 -1.31 3.94 10.58
CA ALA A 307 -2.19 2.80 10.81
C ALA A 307 -2.02 1.80 9.66
N GLN A 308 -1.81 0.53 10.00
CA GLN A 308 -1.76 -0.57 9.04
C GLN A 308 -2.82 -1.61 9.39
N GLN A 309 -3.33 -2.28 8.37
CA GLN A 309 -4.34 -3.32 8.51
C GLN A 309 -3.75 -4.66 8.98
N ASN A 310 -4.58 -5.51 9.56
CA ASN A 310 -4.15 -6.81 10.06
C ASN A 310 -3.70 -7.76 8.93
N THR A 311 -2.56 -8.43 9.15
CA THR A 311 -2.01 -9.50 8.30
C THR A 311 -1.72 -10.78 9.09
N ARG A 312 -1.76 -10.72 10.42
CA ARG A 312 -1.37 -11.83 11.31
C ARG A 312 -2.48 -12.87 11.45
N TYR A 313 -3.71 -12.41 11.52
CA TYR A 313 -4.93 -13.18 11.71
C TYR A 313 -5.86 -12.98 10.51
N ILE A 314 -5.31 -13.22 9.33
CA ILE A 314 -6.05 -13.34 8.07
C ILE A 314 -5.78 -14.70 7.46
N GLU A 315 -6.70 -15.15 6.61
CA GLU A 315 -6.65 -16.42 5.89
C GLU A 315 -6.98 -16.17 4.41
N SER A 316 -7.20 -17.24 3.66
CA SER A 316 -7.50 -17.19 2.22
C SER A 316 -8.87 -16.54 1.84
N CYS A 317 -9.73 -16.20 2.80
CA CYS A 317 -11.04 -15.62 2.52
C CYS A 317 -10.97 -14.08 2.37
N GLY A 318 -10.98 -13.58 1.13
CA GLY A 318 -10.93 -12.14 0.87
C GLY A 318 -12.08 -11.33 1.49
N ARG A 319 -13.26 -11.96 1.69
CA ARG A 319 -14.38 -11.34 2.41
C ARG A 319 -14.06 -11.14 3.89
N GLU A 320 -13.47 -12.13 4.55
CA GLU A 320 -13.08 -12.04 5.95
C GLU A 320 -12.01 -10.97 6.17
N ALA A 321 -10.96 -10.98 5.34
CA ALA A 321 -9.92 -9.96 5.36
C ALA A 321 -10.53 -8.55 5.25
N THR A 322 -11.37 -8.31 4.23
CA THR A 322 -12.03 -7.02 4.01
C THR A 322 -12.88 -6.57 5.21
N VAL A 323 -13.62 -7.48 5.86
CA VAL A 323 -14.43 -7.14 7.04
C VAL A 323 -13.55 -6.77 8.23
N THR A 324 -12.48 -7.52 8.49
CA THR A 324 -11.50 -7.19 9.54
C THR A 324 -10.84 -5.84 9.27
N HIS A 325 -10.49 -5.57 8.02
CA HIS A 325 -9.90 -4.30 7.59
C HIS A 325 -10.82 -3.10 7.79
N VAL A 326 -12.15 -3.27 7.66
CA VAL A 326 -13.12 -2.21 8.02
C VAL A 326 -13.11 -1.94 9.53
N LEU A 327 -12.92 -2.96 10.37
CA LEU A 327 -12.77 -2.77 11.82
C LEU A 327 -11.46 -2.06 12.17
N ASP A 328 -10.36 -2.33 11.44
CA ASP A 328 -9.11 -1.58 11.58
C ASP A 328 -9.31 -0.08 11.25
N LEU A 329 -10.04 0.20 10.16
CA LEU A 329 -10.36 1.57 9.73
C LEU A 329 -11.27 2.29 10.76
N LEU A 330 -12.17 1.55 11.41
CA LEU A 330 -12.98 2.08 12.50
C LEU A 330 -12.10 2.46 13.70
N ILE A 331 -11.09 1.66 14.07
CA ILE A 331 -10.13 2.03 15.13
C ILE A 331 -9.40 3.33 14.76
N SER A 332 -8.94 3.47 13.51
CA SER A 332 -8.34 4.71 13.01
C SER A 332 -9.29 5.92 13.13
N ARG A 333 -10.57 5.75 12.77
CA ARG A 333 -11.58 6.82 12.87
C ARG A 333 -12.01 7.15 14.29
N LEU A 334 -12.00 6.19 15.22
CA LEU A 334 -12.26 6.43 16.65
C LEU A 334 -11.06 7.09 17.36
N THR A 335 -9.87 7.04 16.75
CA THR A 335 -8.63 7.60 17.30
C THR A 335 -7.98 8.60 16.35
N SER A 336 -6.96 8.21 15.58
CA SER A 336 -6.37 9.02 14.50
C SER A 336 -5.49 8.19 13.55
N ALA A 337 -5.39 8.55 12.28
CA ALA A 337 -4.38 8.03 11.37
C ALA A 337 -3.91 9.13 10.42
N ASP A 338 -2.61 9.42 10.41
CA ASP A 338 -2.01 10.38 9.46
C ASP A 338 -1.72 9.70 8.11
N ILE A 339 -1.33 8.42 8.18
CA ILE A 339 -1.23 7.51 7.04
C ILE A 339 -2.12 6.30 7.37
N GLN A 340 -3.03 5.94 6.48
CA GLN A 340 -3.74 4.68 6.51
C GLN A 340 -3.20 3.80 5.40
N SER A 341 -2.42 2.80 5.79
CA SER A 341 -2.01 1.75 4.86
C SER A 341 -3.06 0.67 4.73
N THR A 342 -3.08 0.08 3.54
CA THR A 342 -4.02 -0.99 3.21
C THR A 342 -3.27 -2.28 2.92
N ILE A 343 -3.88 -3.40 3.29
CA ILE A 343 -3.48 -4.75 2.93
C ILE A 343 -4.44 -5.25 1.86
N THR A 344 -3.91 -5.96 0.86
CA THR A 344 -4.78 -6.56 -0.15
C THR A 344 -5.53 -7.74 0.45
N PRO A 345 -6.84 -7.90 0.17
CA PRO A 345 -7.64 -8.96 0.79
C PRO A 345 -7.21 -10.38 0.38
N ASP A 346 -6.30 -10.51 -0.59
CA ASP A 346 -5.71 -11.77 -1.05
C ASP A 346 -4.32 -12.06 -0.48
N GLU A 347 -3.79 -11.24 0.43
CA GLU A 347 -2.43 -11.43 1.00
C GLU A 347 -2.26 -12.81 1.68
N GLY A 348 -3.29 -13.29 2.40
CA GLY A 348 -3.31 -14.63 3.01
C GLY A 348 -3.52 -15.78 2.02
N ARG A 349 -3.56 -15.49 0.71
CA ARG A 349 -3.94 -16.44 -0.35
C ARG A 349 -2.93 -16.55 -1.48
N ASN A 350 -2.45 -15.42 -1.99
CA ASN A 350 -1.55 -15.35 -3.13
C ASN A 350 -0.71 -14.06 -3.07
N VAL A 351 0.35 -13.97 -3.88
CA VAL A 351 1.03 -12.68 -4.10
C VAL A 351 -0.02 -11.66 -4.56
N PRO A 352 -0.05 -10.43 -4.02
CA PRO A 352 -1.11 -9.48 -4.30
C PRO A 352 -1.34 -9.24 -5.79
N TRP A 353 -2.60 -9.29 -6.22
CA TRP A 353 -3.00 -9.05 -7.61
C TRP A 353 -3.55 -7.65 -7.86
N HIS A 354 -3.52 -7.20 -9.12
CA HIS A 354 -3.89 -5.85 -9.55
C HIS A 354 -5.21 -5.36 -8.94
N TYR A 355 -6.27 -6.14 -9.09
CA TYR A 355 -7.60 -5.75 -8.66
C TYR A 355 -7.76 -5.80 -7.14
N ASN A 356 -6.95 -6.58 -6.41
CA ASN A 356 -6.98 -6.62 -4.95
C ASN A 356 -6.27 -5.42 -4.31
N ASN A 357 -5.22 -4.87 -4.94
CA ASN A 357 -4.72 -3.53 -4.59
C ASN A 357 -5.82 -2.46 -4.73
N VAL A 358 -6.55 -2.49 -5.84
CA VAL A 358 -7.68 -1.57 -6.08
C VAL A 358 -8.81 -1.80 -5.07
N HIS A 359 -9.16 -3.04 -4.74
CA HIS A 359 -10.17 -3.35 -3.72
C HIS A 359 -9.75 -2.84 -2.33
N ALA A 360 -8.48 -2.97 -1.96
CA ALA A 360 -7.98 -2.47 -0.68
C ALA A 360 -8.12 -0.93 -0.58
N VAL A 361 -7.71 -0.21 -1.64
CA VAL A 361 -7.85 1.26 -1.72
C VAL A 361 -9.32 1.67 -1.72
N ASN A 362 -10.18 0.97 -2.46
CA ASN A 362 -11.63 1.22 -2.48
C ASN A 362 -12.27 0.98 -1.10
N THR A 363 -11.91 -0.09 -0.40
CA THR A 363 -12.38 -0.38 0.96
C THR A 363 -11.99 0.75 1.91
N ALA A 364 -10.73 1.18 1.87
CA ALA A 364 -10.26 2.28 2.71
C ALA A 364 -11.02 3.58 2.43
N ARG A 365 -11.14 3.97 1.15
CA ARG A 365 -11.91 5.16 0.74
C ARG A 365 -13.37 5.05 1.15
N GLN A 366 -14.02 3.93 0.84
CA GLN A 366 -15.44 3.69 1.12
C GLN A 366 -15.74 3.76 2.60
N ALA A 367 -14.97 3.06 3.44
CA ALA A 367 -15.19 3.05 4.88
C ALA A 367 -14.88 4.42 5.50
N LEU A 368 -13.74 5.04 5.16
CA LEU A 368 -13.35 6.32 5.78
C LEU A 368 -14.27 7.48 5.40
N VAL A 369 -14.85 7.47 4.19
CA VAL A 369 -15.89 8.43 3.77
C VAL A 369 -17.24 8.07 4.36
N GLY A 370 -17.60 6.79 4.44
CA GLY A 370 -18.84 6.36 5.10
C GLY A 370 -18.87 6.66 6.60
N LEU A 371 -17.69 6.81 7.22
CA LEU A 371 -17.49 7.22 8.61
C LEU A 371 -17.20 8.73 8.77
N ASP A 372 -17.43 9.55 7.74
CA ASP A 372 -17.26 11.01 7.82
C ASP A 372 -18.09 11.61 8.96
N GLY A 373 -17.45 12.38 9.85
CA GLY A 373 -18.13 13.04 10.96
C GLY A 373 -18.52 12.09 12.10
N LEU A 374 -18.08 10.83 12.11
CA LEU A 374 -18.43 9.85 13.14
C LEU A 374 -18.20 10.37 14.56
N ARG A 375 -17.12 11.13 14.78
CA ARG A 375 -16.73 11.63 16.11
C ARG A 375 -17.65 12.74 16.66
N ASP A 376 -18.50 13.32 15.80
CA ASP A 376 -19.51 14.28 16.22
C ASP A 376 -20.69 13.58 16.92
N ILE A 377 -20.94 12.31 16.60
CA ILE A 377 -22.09 11.52 17.08
C ILE A 377 -21.72 10.33 17.97
N VAL A 378 -20.48 9.83 17.87
CA VAL A 378 -19.95 8.72 18.68
C VAL A 378 -18.74 9.20 19.47
N LYS A 379 -18.73 8.88 20.77
CA LYS A 379 -17.59 9.14 21.65
C LYS A 379 -17.12 7.83 22.27
N VAL A 380 -15.81 7.62 22.28
CA VAL A 380 -15.21 6.56 23.09
C VAL A 380 -15.34 6.96 24.56
N ASP A 381 -15.98 6.13 25.37
CA ASP A 381 -16.07 6.33 26.81
C ASP A 381 -14.71 6.02 27.47
N ARG A 382 -13.85 7.05 27.52
CA ARG A 382 -12.51 6.97 28.12
C ARG A 382 -12.52 6.92 29.64
N GLU A 383 -13.66 7.24 30.28
CA GLU A 383 -13.80 7.18 31.74
C GLU A 383 -14.39 5.86 32.24
N SER A 384 -14.94 5.04 31.33
CA SER A 384 -15.29 3.65 31.63
C SER A 384 -14.10 2.94 32.30
N PRO A 385 -14.30 2.29 33.47
CA PRO A 385 -13.23 1.59 34.18
C PRO A 385 -12.43 0.64 33.28
N ASP A 386 -13.12 -0.15 32.44
CA ASP A 386 -12.47 -1.12 31.54
C ASP A 386 -11.49 -0.47 30.57
N VAL A 387 -11.84 0.68 29.97
CA VAL A 387 -10.98 1.39 29.02
C VAL A 387 -9.88 2.15 29.76
N LYS A 388 -10.25 2.89 30.81
CA LYS A 388 -9.33 3.73 31.58
C LYS A 388 -8.23 2.92 32.24
N ASP A 389 -8.60 1.86 32.93
CA ASP A 389 -7.68 0.99 33.65
C ASP A 389 -6.78 0.27 32.66
N LYS A 390 -7.33 -0.22 31.54
CA LYS A 390 -6.51 -0.91 30.53
C LYS A 390 -5.52 0.03 29.82
N VAL A 391 -5.94 1.24 29.47
CA VAL A 391 -5.04 2.26 28.90
C VAL A 391 -3.91 2.59 29.87
N ARG A 392 -4.21 2.72 31.16
CA ARG A 392 -3.22 3.00 32.20
C ARG A 392 -2.25 1.83 32.38
N GLU A 393 -2.78 0.61 32.52
CA GLU A 393 -2.02 -0.63 32.69
C GLU A 393 -1.02 -0.83 31.54
N LEU A 394 -1.43 -0.63 30.28
CA LEU A 394 -0.53 -0.76 29.13
C LEU A 394 0.65 0.20 29.19
N LYS A 395 0.41 1.45 29.62
CA LYS A 395 1.48 2.45 29.80
C LYS A 395 2.42 2.05 30.94
N GLU A 396 1.89 1.58 32.07
CA GLU A 396 2.69 1.11 33.19
C GLU A 396 3.57 -0.08 32.81
N ARG A 397 3.03 -1.06 32.06
CA ARG A 397 3.81 -2.19 31.55
C ARG A 397 4.97 -1.75 30.65
N ALA A 398 4.74 -0.80 29.75
CA ALA A 398 5.79 -0.27 28.89
C ALA A 398 6.87 0.50 29.68
N VAL A 399 6.48 1.25 30.72
CA VAL A 399 7.43 1.91 31.62
C VAL A 399 8.27 0.88 32.40
N LEU A 400 7.63 -0.15 32.99
CA LEU A 400 8.32 -1.24 33.66
C LEU A 400 9.28 -1.99 32.72
N PHE A 401 8.96 -2.06 31.43
CA PHE A 401 9.83 -2.66 30.42
C PHE A 401 11.10 -1.83 30.24
N LEU A 402 10.97 -0.52 30.03
CA LEU A 402 12.12 0.38 29.94
C LEU A 402 12.95 0.40 31.24
N GLU A 403 12.31 0.40 32.41
CA GLU A 403 12.99 0.32 33.71
C GLU A 403 13.79 -0.98 33.86
N GLY A 404 13.23 -2.11 33.46
CA GLY A 404 13.92 -3.40 33.42
C GLY A 404 15.15 -3.36 32.51
N MET A 405 15.00 -2.82 31.30
CA MET A 405 16.11 -2.65 30.37
C MET A 405 17.23 -1.76 30.94
N ILE A 406 16.90 -0.63 31.58
CA ILE A 406 17.89 0.26 32.19
C ILE A 406 18.62 -0.45 33.33
N ARG A 407 17.89 -1.14 34.22
CA ARG A 407 18.45 -1.89 35.34
C ARG A 407 19.46 -2.95 34.86
N ASP A 408 19.15 -3.61 33.75
CA ASP A 408 19.90 -4.78 33.28
C ASP A 408 20.98 -4.43 32.24
N GLY A 409 21.32 -3.14 32.10
CA GLY A 409 22.49 -2.68 31.34
C GLY A 409 22.18 -1.94 30.03
N GLY A 410 20.93 -1.54 29.81
CA GLY A 410 20.47 -0.80 28.63
C GLY A 410 20.06 -1.70 27.46
N TYR A 411 19.83 -1.09 26.29
CA TYR A 411 19.24 -1.76 25.12
C TYR A 411 20.01 -3.02 24.69
N PHE A 412 21.32 -2.93 24.53
CA PHE A 412 22.13 -4.05 24.04
C PHE A 412 22.13 -5.24 25.01
N ALA A 413 22.27 -4.97 26.32
CA ALA A 413 22.20 -6.02 27.34
C ALA A 413 20.81 -6.67 27.41
N ALA A 414 19.74 -5.88 27.27
CA ALA A 414 18.37 -6.40 27.21
C ALA A 414 18.14 -7.31 25.99
N VAL A 415 18.67 -6.93 24.82
CA VAL A 415 18.63 -7.78 23.61
C VAL A 415 19.43 -9.07 23.81
N GLU A 416 20.59 -9.03 24.46
CA GLU A 416 21.38 -10.24 24.78
C GLU A 416 20.67 -11.17 25.76
N GLN A 417 19.85 -10.60 26.65
CA GLN A 417 19.03 -11.28 27.65
C GLN A 417 17.63 -11.66 27.12
N ALA A 418 17.40 -11.57 25.80
CA ALA A 418 16.16 -11.99 25.15
C ALA A 418 14.88 -11.26 25.64
N TYR A 419 14.98 -9.98 26.02
CA TYR A 419 13.82 -9.18 26.42
C TYR A 419 12.75 -9.04 25.34
N PHE A 420 13.16 -9.06 24.06
CA PHE A 420 12.29 -8.80 22.92
C PHE A 420 11.87 -10.10 22.23
N VAL A 421 10.70 -10.07 21.59
CA VAL A 421 10.10 -11.21 20.88
C VAL A 421 9.76 -12.38 21.82
N ASP A 422 9.59 -12.10 23.12
CA ASP A 422 9.08 -13.07 24.09
C ASP A 422 7.54 -13.18 23.97
N SER A 423 7.00 -14.37 24.22
CA SER A 423 5.57 -14.63 24.07
C SER A 423 4.72 -14.24 25.30
N GLY A 424 5.35 -13.86 26.41
CA GLY A 424 4.70 -13.41 27.64
C GLY A 424 4.08 -12.00 27.52
N LEU A 425 3.06 -11.74 28.34
CA LEU A 425 2.53 -10.37 28.51
C LEU A 425 3.38 -9.64 29.56
N TYR A 426 4.43 -8.95 29.10
CA TYR A 426 5.39 -8.26 29.97
C TYR A 426 4.71 -7.52 31.15
N PRO A 427 5.14 -7.72 32.42
CA PRO A 427 6.41 -8.31 32.84
C PRO A 427 6.42 -9.85 32.97
N GLU A 428 5.36 -10.55 32.57
CA GLU A 428 5.45 -11.98 32.34
C GLU A 428 6.48 -12.25 31.23
N THR A 429 7.36 -13.22 31.46
CA THR A 429 8.32 -13.76 30.48
C THR A 429 8.11 -15.27 30.38
N HIS A 430 8.26 -15.82 29.18
CA HIS A 430 8.29 -17.26 28.95
C HIS A 430 9.69 -17.80 28.62
N ASP A 431 10.71 -16.93 28.65
CA ASP A 431 12.09 -17.23 28.32
C ASP A 431 12.23 -17.80 26.89
N ASP A 432 11.36 -17.36 25.98
CA ASP A 432 11.33 -17.75 24.57
C ASP A 432 11.61 -16.60 23.61
N GLY A 433 12.02 -15.45 24.15
CA GLY A 433 12.49 -14.30 23.39
C GLY A 433 13.75 -14.55 22.55
N ILE A 434 14.07 -13.59 21.68
CA ILE A 434 15.21 -13.68 20.77
C ILE A 434 16.43 -12.99 21.37
N ALA A 435 17.42 -13.77 21.77
CA ALA A 435 18.74 -13.27 22.13
C ALA A 435 19.59 -12.98 20.88
N ARG A 436 20.12 -11.77 20.74
CA ARG A 436 21.18 -11.42 19.78
C ARG A 436 22.44 -11.06 20.53
N LYS A 437 23.61 -11.53 20.08
CA LYS A 437 24.90 -11.28 20.75
C LYS A 437 25.56 -10.01 20.28
N ALA A 438 26.16 -9.26 21.21
CA ALA A 438 26.85 -8.01 20.93
C ALA A 438 28.06 -8.18 19.98
N ASP A 439 28.74 -9.31 20.09
CA ASP A 439 29.87 -9.74 19.24
C ASP A 439 29.45 -10.65 18.07
N GLY A 440 28.16 -10.87 17.88
CA GLY A 440 27.61 -11.76 16.85
C GLY A 440 26.75 -11.05 15.80
N GLY A 441 26.13 -11.85 14.93
CA GLY A 441 25.29 -11.37 13.84
C GLY A 441 26.05 -11.00 12.57
N VAL A 442 25.29 -10.66 11.53
CA VAL A 442 25.84 -10.23 10.23
C VAL A 442 26.60 -8.91 10.43
N ALA A 443 27.79 -8.83 9.81
CA ALA A 443 28.72 -7.70 9.91
C ALA A 443 29.22 -7.38 11.34
N ALA A 444 29.26 -8.38 12.23
CA ALA A 444 29.99 -8.25 13.49
C ALA A 444 31.48 -7.96 13.24
N GLY A 445 32.07 -7.08 14.05
CA GLY A 445 33.47 -6.68 13.91
C GLY A 445 33.76 -5.71 12.76
N SER A 446 32.74 -5.19 12.07
CA SER A 446 32.93 -4.21 10.98
C SER A 446 32.97 -2.76 11.45
N ILE A 447 32.88 -2.51 12.76
CA ILE A 447 32.91 -1.15 13.32
C ILE A 447 34.35 -0.76 13.58
N VAL A 448 34.70 0.45 13.12
CA VAL A 448 36.03 1.02 13.29
C VAL A 448 35.89 2.29 14.11
N GLU A 449 36.75 2.43 15.12
CA GLU A 449 36.87 3.67 15.87
C GLU A 449 37.34 4.80 14.95
N ARG A 450 36.70 5.95 15.04
CA ARG A 450 37.11 7.12 14.26
C ARG A 450 38.44 7.63 14.80
N ALA A 451 39.42 7.79 13.93
CA ALA A 451 40.66 8.50 14.27
C ALA A 451 40.36 9.96 14.64
N ALA A 452 41.25 10.58 15.41
CA ALA A 452 41.09 11.96 15.87
C ALA A 452 40.99 12.97 14.70
N ASP A 453 41.56 12.61 13.56
CA ASP A 453 41.56 13.36 12.29
C ASP A 453 40.57 12.79 11.26
N TYR A 454 39.62 11.92 11.67
CA TYR A 454 38.59 11.40 10.77
C TYR A 454 37.84 12.55 10.10
N LEU A 455 37.82 12.51 8.77
CA LEU A 455 37.19 13.51 7.92
C LEU A 455 36.33 12.83 6.86
N ALA A 456 35.07 13.25 6.77
CA ALA A 456 34.15 12.93 5.68
C ALA A 456 33.73 14.25 5.01
N PRO A 457 34.26 14.61 3.82
CA PRO A 457 33.96 15.88 3.16
C PRO A 457 32.63 15.80 2.40
N VAL A 458 31.57 15.38 3.08
CA VAL A 458 30.21 15.22 2.53
C VAL A 458 29.19 15.90 3.43
N CYS A 459 28.10 16.32 2.82
CA CYS A 459 27.00 16.98 3.51
C CYS A 459 26.06 15.93 4.12
N HIS A 460 25.45 16.25 5.26
CA HIS A 460 24.52 15.40 6.05
C HIS A 460 25.17 14.16 6.69
N HIS A 461 26.43 14.30 7.11
CA HIS A 461 27.13 13.28 7.90
C HIS A 461 26.76 13.39 9.38
N PHE A 462 26.47 12.28 10.06
CA PHE A 462 26.05 12.29 11.46
C PHE A 462 27.22 12.35 12.46
N GLY A 463 28.26 11.54 12.24
CA GLY A 463 29.31 11.34 13.25
C GLY A 463 30.32 12.48 13.36
N ALA A 464 31.21 12.38 14.36
CA ALA A 464 32.30 13.34 14.56
C ALA A 464 33.14 13.50 13.28
N ASN A 465 33.34 14.74 12.85
CA ASN A 465 33.93 15.08 11.56
C ASN A 465 34.94 16.22 11.74
N HIS A 466 36.23 15.96 11.52
CA HIS A 466 37.32 16.93 11.74
C HIS A 466 37.47 17.90 10.56
N LEU A 467 36.45 18.75 10.38
CA LEU A 467 36.42 19.72 9.30
C LEU A 467 37.39 20.90 9.55
N PRO A 468 37.98 21.50 8.51
CA PRO A 468 38.75 22.73 8.64
C PRO A 468 37.92 23.88 9.23
N GLU A 469 38.59 24.83 9.89
CA GLU A 469 37.92 26.00 10.48
C GLU A 469 37.05 26.74 9.46
N GLY A 470 35.81 27.05 9.85
CA GLY A 470 34.81 27.70 8.99
C GLY A 470 33.98 26.75 8.12
N TYR A 471 34.19 25.43 8.21
CA TYR A 471 33.35 24.41 7.56
C TYR A 471 32.49 23.66 8.57
N GLY A 472 31.23 23.40 8.19
CA GLY A 472 30.28 22.65 9.01
C GLY A 472 28.86 22.79 8.50
N GLU A 473 27.90 22.38 9.33
CA GLU A 473 26.46 22.44 9.01
C GLU A 473 25.73 23.56 9.77
N GLY A 474 26.47 24.44 10.45
CA GLY A 474 25.92 25.58 11.17
C GLY A 474 25.60 26.78 10.27
N ASP A 475 24.73 27.67 10.76
CA ASP A 475 24.39 28.91 10.06
C ASP A 475 25.64 29.80 9.90
N GLY A 476 25.96 30.14 8.64
CA GLY A 476 27.12 30.98 8.29
C GLY A 476 28.42 30.20 8.03
N GLU A 477 28.43 28.88 8.20
CA GLU A 477 29.57 28.02 7.85
C GLU A 477 29.53 27.60 6.38
N ARG A 478 30.71 27.30 5.82
CA ARG A 478 30.82 26.68 4.49
C ARG A 478 30.44 25.22 4.59
N LYS A 479 29.74 24.69 3.58
CA LYS A 479 29.28 23.30 3.63
C LYS A 479 30.48 22.33 3.62
N PRO A 480 30.44 21.19 4.34
CA PRO A 480 31.55 20.23 4.37
C PRO A 480 31.97 19.77 2.98
N CYS A 481 30.98 19.57 2.11
CA CYS A 481 31.20 19.08 0.76
C CYS A 481 31.85 20.10 -0.19
N GLU A 482 31.98 21.38 0.17
CA GLU A 482 32.74 22.35 -0.62
C GLU A 482 34.25 22.02 -0.70
N LEU A 483 34.78 21.22 0.24
CA LEU A 483 36.18 20.73 0.19
C LEU A 483 36.47 19.89 -1.07
N ILE A 484 35.44 19.27 -1.65
CA ILE A 484 35.52 18.47 -2.87
C ILE A 484 34.74 19.10 -4.04
N GLY A 485 34.35 20.38 -3.89
CA GLY A 485 33.56 21.10 -4.89
C GLY A 485 32.08 20.69 -4.98
N GLY A 486 31.54 20.02 -3.96
CA GLY A 486 30.15 19.54 -3.89
C GLY A 486 30.04 18.01 -3.80
N CYS A 487 29.15 17.51 -2.95
CA CYS A 487 28.77 16.09 -2.93
C CYS A 487 27.51 15.87 -3.76
N THR A 488 27.15 14.62 -4.04
CA THR A 488 25.99 14.25 -4.86
C THR A 488 24.65 14.77 -4.33
N LEU A 489 24.52 14.96 -3.01
CA LEU A 489 23.33 15.56 -2.40
C LEU A 489 23.18 17.07 -2.71
N CYS A 490 24.30 17.76 -3.00
CA CYS A 490 24.30 19.17 -3.38
C CYS A 490 24.44 19.40 -4.90
N ASP A 491 24.96 18.41 -5.63
CA ASP A 491 25.21 18.46 -7.07
C ASP A 491 24.79 17.12 -7.72
N GLY A 492 23.57 17.09 -8.25
CA GLY A 492 22.98 15.89 -8.85
C GLY A 492 23.68 15.40 -10.11
N GLU A 493 24.50 16.22 -10.77
CA GLU A 493 25.29 15.81 -11.95
C GLU A 493 26.45 14.88 -11.58
N ARG A 494 26.82 14.81 -10.30
CA ARG A 494 27.86 13.90 -9.80
C ARG A 494 27.34 12.50 -9.50
N VAL A 495 26.03 12.27 -9.53
CA VAL A 495 25.42 10.99 -9.20
C VAL A 495 25.78 9.97 -10.29
N PRO A 496 26.50 8.89 -9.97
CA PRO A 496 26.80 7.86 -10.96
C PRO A 496 25.52 7.12 -11.36
N PHE A 497 25.42 6.76 -12.64
CA PHE A 497 24.34 5.94 -13.16
C PHE A 497 24.91 4.70 -13.83
N ILE A 498 24.47 3.53 -13.37
CA ILE A 498 24.81 2.23 -13.95
C ILE A 498 23.52 1.66 -14.54
N ASP A 499 23.52 1.43 -15.85
CA ASP A 499 22.30 1.00 -16.55
C ASP A 499 21.95 -0.47 -16.26
N GLU A 500 22.82 -1.41 -16.61
CA GLU A 500 22.66 -2.84 -16.33
C GLU A 500 24.03 -3.46 -16.05
N LEU A 501 24.07 -4.44 -15.14
CA LEU A 501 25.25 -5.28 -14.92
C LEU A 501 25.06 -6.69 -15.49
N ASP A 502 23.82 -7.19 -15.54
CA ASP A 502 23.48 -8.51 -16.04
C ASP A 502 22.75 -8.39 -17.39
N PRO A 503 23.33 -8.92 -18.50
CA PRO A 503 22.70 -8.84 -19.82
C PRO A 503 21.53 -9.82 -20.01
N GLU A 504 21.37 -10.83 -19.15
CA GLU A 504 20.34 -11.87 -19.25
C GLU A 504 19.14 -11.61 -18.33
N ASP A 505 19.40 -11.14 -17.10
CA ASP A 505 18.36 -10.78 -16.13
C ASP A 505 18.19 -9.27 -16.03
N ASN A 506 17.44 -8.70 -16.98
CA ASN A 506 17.07 -7.30 -16.98
C ASN A 506 15.71 -7.05 -17.63
N VAL A 507 15.20 -5.84 -17.42
CA VAL A 507 13.91 -5.38 -17.92
C VAL A 507 13.79 -5.44 -19.45
N ASN A 508 14.89 -5.22 -20.19
CA ASN A 508 14.85 -5.24 -21.65
C ASN A 508 14.56 -6.65 -22.18
N VAL A 509 15.21 -7.67 -21.60
CA VAL A 509 14.96 -9.08 -21.92
C VAL A 509 13.52 -9.48 -21.57
N ARG A 510 12.99 -9.02 -20.42
CA ARG A 510 11.61 -9.30 -20.01
C ARG A 510 10.59 -8.61 -20.92
N LEU A 511 10.80 -7.35 -21.28
CA LEU A 511 9.93 -6.62 -22.20
C LEU A 511 9.92 -7.24 -23.61
N ALA A 512 11.04 -7.79 -24.08
CA ALA A 512 11.10 -8.48 -25.36
C ALA A 512 10.20 -9.73 -25.41
N LYS A 513 10.09 -10.48 -24.30
CA LYS A 513 9.24 -11.69 -24.21
C LYS A 513 7.75 -11.40 -24.39
N THR A 514 7.30 -10.19 -24.07
CA THR A 514 5.89 -9.78 -24.16
C THR A 514 5.63 -8.70 -25.21
N ALA A 515 6.61 -8.44 -26.10
CA ALA A 515 6.53 -7.39 -27.12
C ALA A 515 5.35 -7.60 -28.06
N GLU A 516 5.14 -8.83 -28.56
CA GLU A 516 4.04 -9.13 -29.48
C GLU A 516 2.67 -8.77 -28.89
N LEU A 517 2.43 -9.11 -27.62
CA LEU A 517 1.17 -8.78 -26.93
C LEU A 517 0.94 -7.26 -26.90
N ARG A 518 1.99 -6.48 -26.60
CA ARG A 518 1.90 -5.02 -26.50
C ARG A 518 1.76 -4.35 -27.86
N GLU A 519 2.60 -4.71 -28.83
CA GLU A 519 2.67 -4.08 -30.15
C GLU A 519 1.44 -4.36 -31.00
N ARG A 520 0.90 -5.57 -30.92
CA ARG A 520 -0.32 -5.95 -31.66
C ARG A 520 -1.61 -5.67 -30.88
N GLY A 521 -1.51 -5.21 -29.64
CA GLY A 521 -2.66 -4.93 -28.78
C GLY A 521 -3.49 -6.18 -28.43
N LEU A 522 -2.84 -7.35 -28.38
CA LEU A 522 -3.51 -8.60 -28.05
C LEU A 522 -3.89 -8.65 -26.57
N ILE A 523 -4.99 -9.35 -26.26
CA ILE A 523 -5.52 -9.47 -24.90
C ILE A 523 -5.28 -10.87 -24.37
N LYS A 524 -4.66 -10.95 -23.20
CA LYS A 524 -4.53 -12.17 -22.39
C LYS A 524 -4.81 -11.79 -20.93
N PRO A 525 -5.49 -12.64 -20.14
CA PRO A 525 -5.69 -12.36 -18.72
C PRO A 525 -4.35 -12.18 -18.01
N GLU A 526 -4.36 -11.34 -17.01
CA GLU A 526 -3.20 -11.11 -16.15
C GLU A 526 -3.64 -10.70 -14.75
N VAL A 527 -2.80 -10.99 -13.78
CA VAL A 527 -3.06 -10.67 -12.37
C VAL A 527 -1.93 -9.87 -11.73
N GLU A 528 -0.70 -10.02 -12.23
CA GLU A 528 0.45 -9.25 -11.75
C GLU A 528 1.46 -8.86 -12.83
N TRP A 529 1.66 -9.70 -13.86
CA TRP A 529 2.63 -9.49 -14.93
C TRP A 529 1.99 -9.53 -16.32
N ALA A 530 2.56 -8.78 -17.27
CA ALA A 530 2.01 -8.66 -18.62
C ALA A 530 1.69 -10.03 -19.26
N GLY A 531 0.40 -10.32 -19.45
CA GLY A 531 -0.09 -11.56 -20.08
C GLY A 531 0.27 -12.86 -19.35
N ASP A 532 0.42 -12.84 -18.01
CA ASP A 532 0.75 -14.03 -17.23
C ASP A 532 -0.27 -15.19 -17.36
N GLY A 533 -1.50 -14.89 -17.79
CA GLY A 533 -2.56 -15.84 -18.10
C GLY A 533 -3.34 -16.33 -16.87
N TRP A 534 -3.03 -15.88 -15.66
CA TRP A 534 -3.73 -16.34 -14.46
C TRP A 534 -5.19 -15.89 -14.46
N VAL A 535 -6.07 -16.82 -14.10
CA VAL A 535 -7.50 -16.58 -13.82
C VAL A 535 -7.89 -17.33 -12.56
N VAL A 536 -8.96 -16.89 -11.90
CA VAL A 536 -9.57 -17.61 -10.77
C VAL A 536 -10.98 -18.05 -11.13
N VAL A 537 -11.28 -19.30 -10.81
CA VAL A 537 -12.62 -19.88 -10.90
C VAL A 537 -13.11 -20.17 -9.50
N THR A 538 -14.24 -19.56 -9.13
CA THR A 538 -14.96 -19.85 -7.88
C THR A 538 -16.07 -20.85 -8.17
N MET A 539 -16.16 -21.92 -7.39
CA MET A 539 -17.18 -22.96 -7.56
C MET A 539 -17.66 -23.52 -6.22
N PHE A 540 -18.95 -23.84 -6.14
CA PHE A 540 -19.51 -24.65 -5.05
C PHE A 540 -19.67 -26.08 -5.54
N LEU A 541 -19.13 -27.04 -4.79
CA LEU A 541 -19.28 -28.46 -5.09
C LEU A 541 -20.02 -29.16 -3.94
N PRO A 542 -21.08 -29.95 -4.24
CA PRO A 542 -21.89 -30.63 -3.23
C PRO A 542 -21.20 -31.89 -2.72
N ALA A 543 -20.03 -31.72 -2.10
CA ALA A 543 -19.20 -32.78 -1.55
C ALA A 543 -18.41 -32.29 -0.32
N SER A 544 -17.93 -33.24 0.47
CA SER A 544 -16.98 -32.98 1.56
C SER A 544 -15.73 -32.26 1.05
N GLU A 545 -15.13 -31.42 1.88
CA GLU A 545 -13.99 -30.54 1.55
C GLU A 545 -12.93 -31.23 0.69
N ARG A 546 -12.45 -32.40 1.14
CA ARG A 546 -11.38 -33.13 0.47
C ARG A 546 -11.78 -33.60 -0.92
N VAL A 547 -12.98 -34.17 -1.07
CA VAL A 547 -13.45 -34.64 -2.39
C VAL A 547 -13.66 -33.45 -3.32
N ALA A 548 -14.24 -32.37 -2.81
CA ALA A 548 -14.45 -31.14 -3.55
C ALA A 548 -13.13 -30.51 -4.04
N GLU A 549 -12.07 -30.53 -3.23
CA GLU A 549 -10.73 -30.04 -3.60
C GLU A 549 -10.19 -30.74 -4.85
N PHE A 550 -10.17 -32.07 -4.86
CA PHE A 550 -9.68 -32.83 -6.02
C PHE A 550 -10.64 -32.75 -7.21
N ALA A 551 -11.95 -32.70 -6.98
CA ALA A 551 -12.92 -32.50 -8.06
C ALA A 551 -12.74 -31.14 -8.74
N ALA A 552 -12.49 -30.08 -7.97
CA ALA A 552 -12.26 -28.73 -8.51
C ALA A 552 -11.01 -28.66 -9.39
N LEU A 553 -9.94 -29.39 -9.05
CA LEU A 553 -8.74 -29.49 -9.88
C LEU A 553 -9.02 -30.19 -11.22
N GLU A 554 -9.79 -31.28 -11.23
CA GLU A 554 -10.19 -31.97 -12.46
C GLU A 554 -11.12 -31.09 -13.33
N LEU A 555 -12.04 -30.35 -12.70
CA LEU A 555 -12.88 -29.37 -13.41
C LEU A 555 -12.04 -28.24 -14.01
N GLY A 556 -11.04 -27.72 -13.30
CA GLY A 556 -10.10 -26.72 -13.83
C GLY A 556 -9.38 -27.21 -15.09
N LYS A 557 -8.87 -28.45 -15.07
CA LYS A 557 -8.26 -29.08 -16.25
C LYS A 557 -9.26 -29.22 -17.41
N ALA A 558 -10.50 -29.63 -17.11
CA ALA A 558 -11.56 -29.75 -18.11
C ALA A 558 -11.96 -28.39 -18.72
N MET A 559 -11.71 -27.29 -18.02
CA MET A 559 -11.83 -25.91 -18.52
C MET A 559 -10.61 -25.44 -19.32
N ASN A 560 -9.66 -26.33 -19.63
CA ASN A 560 -8.39 -26.03 -20.31
C ASN A 560 -7.46 -25.10 -19.54
N LEU A 561 -7.59 -25.04 -18.20
CA LEU A 561 -6.63 -24.33 -17.37
C LEU A 561 -5.40 -25.22 -17.11
N ARG A 562 -4.22 -24.60 -17.16
CA ARG A 562 -2.95 -25.23 -16.75
C ARG A 562 -2.60 -24.80 -15.33
N ASP A 563 -1.69 -25.55 -14.70
CA ASP A 563 -1.13 -25.21 -13.38
C ASP A 563 -2.21 -24.90 -12.33
N CYS A 564 -3.29 -25.69 -12.32
CA CYS A 564 -4.41 -25.49 -11.41
C CYS A 564 -3.98 -25.68 -9.96
N GLU A 565 -4.33 -24.72 -9.11
CA GLU A 565 -4.08 -24.74 -7.67
C GLU A 565 -5.32 -24.26 -6.94
N VAL A 566 -5.78 -25.02 -5.94
CA VAL A 566 -6.85 -24.59 -5.04
C VAL A 566 -6.25 -23.60 -4.05
N ILE A 567 -6.72 -22.35 -4.10
CA ILE A 567 -6.20 -21.25 -3.28
C ILE A 567 -7.14 -20.87 -2.14
N HIS A 568 -8.39 -21.30 -2.18
CA HIS A 568 -9.34 -21.10 -1.09
C HIS A 568 -10.30 -22.29 -0.97
N LYS A 569 -10.63 -22.64 0.27
CA LYS A 569 -11.65 -23.64 0.61
C LYS A 569 -12.48 -23.11 1.77
N GLN A 570 -13.80 -23.22 1.66
CA GLN A 570 -14.72 -22.91 2.74
C GLN A 570 -15.80 -23.98 2.81
N VAL A 571 -15.85 -24.69 3.93
CA VAL A 571 -16.89 -25.70 4.19
C VAL A 571 -18.21 -24.97 4.42
N MET A 572 -19.20 -25.19 3.55
CA MET A 572 -20.57 -24.67 3.74
C MET A 572 -21.33 -25.56 4.72
N HIS A 573 -21.20 -26.87 4.54
CA HIS A 573 -21.64 -27.90 5.48
C HIS A 573 -20.76 -29.14 5.25
N PRO A 574 -20.41 -29.93 6.29
CA PRO A 574 -19.52 -31.09 6.14
C PRO A 574 -19.94 -32.11 5.07
N ALA A 575 -21.25 -32.20 4.78
CA ALA A 575 -21.82 -33.08 3.77
C ALA A 575 -22.42 -32.36 2.54
N GLU A 576 -23.08 -31.21 2.72
CA GLU A 576 -23.86 -30.58 1.64
C GLU A 576 -22.99 -29.85 0.63
N GLY A 577 -21.78 -29.42 1.03
CA GLY A 577 -20.82 -28.91 0.08
C GLY A 577 -19.77 -27.96 0.61
N THR A 578 -18.87 -27.62 -0.32
CA THR A 578 -17.69 -26.79 -0.09
C THR A 578 -17.58 -25.76 -1.21
N LEU A 579 -17.32 -24.50 -0.85
CA LEU A 579 -16.94 -23.44 -1.78
C LEU A 579 -15.42 -23.50 -1.99
N LEU A 580 -14.99 -23.40 -3.25
CA LEU A 580 -13.57 -23.43 -3.63
C LEU A 580 -13.26 -22.26 -4.57
N GLU A 581 -12.03 -21.78 -4.47
CA GLU A 581 -11.42 -20.95 -5.52
C GLU A 581 -10.18 -21.64 -6.04
N VAL A 582 -10.10 -21.77 -7.37
CA VAL A 582 -8.99 -22.40 -8.08
C VAL A 582 -8.37 -21.36 -9.01
N LYS A 583 -7.08 -21.08 -8.85
CA LYS A 583 -6.33 -20.35 -9.87
C LYS A 583 -5.79 -21.32 -10.91
N GLY A 584 -5.68 -20.86 -12.15
CA GLY A 584 -5.04 -21.60 -13.24
C GLY A 584 -4.64 -20.66 -14.37
N ARG A 585 -3.72 -21.12 -15.23
CA ARG A 585 -3.24 -20.35 -16.38
C ARG A 585 -4.07 -20.67 -17.62
N LEU A 586 -4.70 -19.65 -18.18
CA LEU A 586 -5.37 -19.69 -19.47
C LEU A 586 -4.39 -19.29 -20.58
N ASP A 587 -3.91 -20.27 -21.34
CA ASP A 587 -2.95 -20.04 -22.42
C ASP A 587 -3.63 -19.71 -23.76
N VAL A 588 -4.49 -18.69 -23.72
CA VAL A 588 -5.25 -18.21 -24.89
C VAL A 588 -5.09 -16.70 -24.99
N THR A 589 -4.97 -16.21 -26.22
CA THR A 589 -4.86 -14.80 -26.54
C THR A 589 -5.98 -14.41 -27.51
N VAL A 590 -6.57 -13.23 -27.30
CA VAL A 590 -7.65 -12.69 -28.11
C VAL A 590 -7.15 -11.48 -28.88
N ASP A 591 -7.43 -11.44 -30.18
CA ASP A 591 -7.23 -10.26 -31.01
C ASP A 591 -8.50 -9.40 -30.98
N PRO A 592 -8.46 -8.17 -30.43
CA PRO A 592 -9.64 -7.30 -30.36
C PRO A 592 -10.28 -7.01 -31.72
N ALA A 593 -9.49 -7.02 -32.80
CA ALA A 593 -9.99 -6.76 -34.15
C ALA A 593 -10.90 -7.88 -34.68
N THR A 594 -10.86 -9.06 -34.05
CA THR A 594 -11.70 -10.21 -34.41
C THR A 594 -13.01 -10.27 -33.61
N LEU A 595 -13.17 -9.40 -32.61
CA LEU A 595 -14.35 -9.39 -31.75
C LEU A 595 -15.55 -8.77 -32.47
N VAL A 596 -16.67 -9.49 -32.42
CA VAL A 596 -17.97 -8.95 -32.83
C VAL A 596 -18.58 -8.22 -31.63
N ILE A 597 -18.42 -6.90 -31.58
CA ILE A 597 -18.93 -6.04 -30.51
C ILE A 597 -20.21 -5.35 -31.02
N PRO A 598 -21.41 -5.72 -30.52
CA PRO A 598 -22.66 -5.09 -30.95
C PRO A 598 -22.74 -3.63 -30.48
N SER A 599 -23.44 -2.79 -31.25
CA SER A 599 -23.77 -1.43 -30.80
C SER A 599 -24.64 -1.49 -29.54
N LYS A 600 -24.38 -0.61 -28.58
CA LYS A 600 -25.23 -0.48 -27.39
C LYS A 600 -26.66 -0.11 -27.81
N PRO A 601 -27.70 -0.74 -27.23
CA PRO A 601 -29.07 -0.31 -27.49
C PRO A 601 -29.27 1.12 -26.96
N GLU A 602 -30.03 1.93 -27.67
CA GLU A 602 -30.52 3.20 -27.13
C GLU A 602 -31.56 2.89 -26.05
N VAL A 603 -31.25 3.27 -24.80
CA VAL A 603 -32.12 3.06 -23.64
C VAL A 603 -32.45 4.41 -23.01
N LEU A 604 -33.72 4.61 -22.66
CA LEU A 604 -34.13 5.76 -21.85
C LEU A 604 -33.80 5.49 -20.39
N SER A 605 -33.26 6.49 -19.70
CA SER A 605 -33.09 6.46 -18.26
C SER A 605 -34.44 6.50 -17.53
N PRO A 606 -34.52 5.94 -16.30
CA PRO A 606 -35.74 6.03 -15.52
C PRO A 606 -36.26 7.46 -15.29
N ASP A 607 -35.38 8.45 -15.21
CA ASP A 607 -35.77 9.85 -15.04
C ASP A 607 -36.34 10.45 -16.33
N GLU A 608 -35.80 10.11 -17.50
CA GLU A 608 -36.38 10.51 -18.79
C GLU A 608 -37.79 9.93 -18.96
N VAL A 609 -37.98 8.65 -18.59
CA VAL A 609 -39.31 8.02 -18.63
C VAL A 609 -40.27 8.71 -17.67
N ARG A 610 -39.85 8.97 -16.42
CA ARG A 610 -40.67 9.70 -15.43
C ARG A 610 -41.05 11.10 -15.90
N ALA A 611 -40.10 11.84 -16.46
CA ALA A 611 -40.35 13.18 -16.98
C ALA A 611 -41.36 13.16 -18.14
N PHE A 612 -41.20 12.20 -19.07
CA PHE A 612 -42.13 12.02 -20.17
C PHE A 612 -43.56 11.69 -19.68
N VAL A 613 -43.68 10.75 -18.74
CA VAL A 613 -44.98 10.36 -18.15
C VAL A 613 -45.64 11.53 -17.43
N ALA A 614 -44.87 12.30 -16.66
CA ALA A 614 -45.37 13.48 -15.94
C ALA A 614 -45.86 14.59 -16.88
N GLU A 615 -45.18 14.80 -18.01
CA GLU A 615 -45.57 15.78 -19.02
C GLU A 615 -46.84 15.34 -19.79
N HIS A 616 -46.98 14.05 -20.07
CA HIS A 616 -48.03 13.54 -20.98
C HIS A 616 -49.23 12.88 -20.28
N GLY A 617 -49.13 12.57 -18.99
CA GLY A 617 -50.21 11.97 -18.20
C GLY A 617 -50.65 10.59 -18.69
N LEU A 618 -49.70 9.67 -18.88
CA LEU A 618 -49.98 8.33 -19.42
C LEU A 618 -50.85 7.47 -18.50
N LYS A 619 -51.83 6.80 -19.10
CA LYS A 619 -52.73 5.85 -18.44
C LYS A 619 -52.75 4.54 -19.20
N VAL A 620 -52.77 3.42 -18.48
CA VAL A 620 -52.85 2.07 -19.06
C VAL A 620 -54.00 1.30 -18.44
N VAL A 621 -54.64 0.45 -19.24
CA VAL A 621 -55.60 -0.55 -18.76
C VAL A 621 -54.97 -1.92 -18.95
N GLY A 622 -54.73 -2.64 -17.87
CA GLY A 622 -54.17 -4.00 -17.89
C GLY A 622 -55.23 -5.00 -17.45
N ALA A 623 -55.25 -6.20 -18.02
CA ALA A 623 -56.11 -7.28 -17.54
C ALA A 623 -55.49 -8.63 -17.88
N THR A 624 -55.75 -9.63 -17.04
CA THR A 624 -55.56 -11.03 -17.43
C THR A 624 -56.84 -11.48 -18.12
N VAL A 625 -56.77 -11.92 -19.38
CA VAL A 625 -57.95 -12.02 -20.27
C VAL A 625 -58.43 -13.45 -20.49
N GLY A 626 -59.70 -13.60 -20.85
CA GLY A 626 -60.34 -14.89 -21.09
C GLY A 626 -60.80 -15.56 -19.80
N ASN A 627 -60.52 -16.86 -19.67
CA ASN A 627 -60.76 -17.63 -18.44
C ASN A 627 -59.44 -17.87 -17.67
N ASP A 628 -58.45 -17.01 -17.89
CA ASP A 628 -57.15 -17.14 -17.27
C ASP A 628 -57.11 -16.35 -15.95
N GLU A 629 -56.95 -17.07 -14.84
CA GLU A 629 -56.94 -16.51 -13.48
C GLU A 629 -55.52 -16.14 -13.00
N HIS A 630 -54.47 -16.34 -13.82
CA HIS A 630 -53.08 -16.08 -13.44
C HIS A 630 -52.74 -14.57 -13.44
N SER A 631 -53.31 -13.84 -12.50
CA SER A 631 -53.19 -12.37 -12.36
C SER A 631 -51.80 -11.85 -11.99
N VAL A 632 -50.92 -12.72 -11.48
CA VAL A 632 -49.60 -12.30 -10.95
C VAL A 632 -48.75 -11.68 -12.06
N GLY A 633 -48.71 -12.25 -13.26
CA GLY A 633 -47.86 -11.75 -14.34
C GLY A 633 -48.19 -10.31 -14.75
N MET A 634 -49.48 -9.97 -14.82
CA MET A 634 -49.92 -8.61 -15.16
C MET A 634 -49.66 -7.65 -14.00
N ARG A 635 -49.93 -8.05 -12.76
CA ARG A 635 -49.68 -7.20 -11.59
C ARG A 635 -48.19 -6.93 -11.39
N GLU A 636 -47.32 -7.91 -11.62
CA GLU A 636 -45.87 -7.76 -11.48
C GLU A 636 -45.25 -6.71 -12.40
N ILE A 637 -45.85 -6.44 -13.57
CA ILE A 637 -45.39 -5.38 -14.48
C ILE A 637 -46.08 -4.04 -14.23
N LEU A 638 -47.18 -4.00 -13.47
CA LEU A 638 -47.88 -2.77 -13.11
C LEU A 638 -47.41 -2.25 -11.75
N ASP A 639 -47.45 -3.10 -10.74
CA ASP A 639 -47.21 -2.78 -9.33
C ASP A 639 -45.79 -2.25 -9.11
N ILE A 640 -45.67 -1.20 -8.30
CA ILE A 640 -44.40 -0.52 -8.02
C ILE A 640 -43.32 -1.43 -7.39
N LYS A 641 -43.72 -2.52 -6.71
CA LYS A 641 -42.84 -3.35 -5.87
C LYS A 641 -41.59 -3.85 -6.58
N HIS A 642 -41.71 -4.33 -7.81
CA HIS A 642 -40.59 -4.84 -8.60
C HIS A 642 -40.26 -3.95 -9.81
N GLY A 643 -40.56 -2.66 -9.70
CA GLY A 643 -40.28 -1.69 -10.76
C GLY A 643 -41.28 -1.72 -11.91
N GLY A 644 -42.54 -2.11 -11.63
CA GLY A 644 -43.63 -2.01 -12.58
C GLY A 644 -43.93 -0.55 -12.99
N LEU A 645 -44.85 -0.39 -13.94
CA LEU A 645 -45.21 0.88 -14.58
C LEU A 645 -45.58 1.99 -13.58
N GLU A 646 -46.18 1.64 -12.42
CA GLU A 646 -46.47 2.58 -11.35
C GLU A 646 -45.23 3.35 -10.87
N GLY A 647 -44.05 2.72 -10.86
CA GLY A 647 -42.79 3.36 -10.44
C GLY A 647 -42.33 4.50 -11.37
N PHE A 648 -42.89 4.58 -12.57
CA PHE A 648 -42.66 5.67 -13.52
C PHE A 648 -43.77 6.73 -13.50
N GLY A 649 -44.77 6.58 -12.63
CA GLY A 649 -45.91 7.49 -12.51
C GLY A 649 -47.05 7.24 -13.50
N ILE A 650 -47.06 6.07 -14.17
CA ILE A 650 -48.12 5.69 -15.11
C ILE A 650 -49.36 5.27 -14.31
N GLU A 651 -50.51 5.86 -14.63
CA GLU A 651 -51.77 5.49 -13.98
C GLU A 651 -52.28 4.16 -14.52
N CYS A 652 -52.35 3.14 -13.67
CA CYS A 652 -52.69 1.77 -14.06
C CYS A 652 -54.11 1.40 -13.61
N PHE A 653 -54.98 1.04 -14.55
CA PHE A 653 -56.30 0.47 -14.30
C PHE A 653 -56.24 -1.04 -14.55
N TYR A 654 -56.23 -1.84 -13.50
CA TYR A 654 -56.20 -3.30 -13.60
C TYR A 654 -57.60 -3.91 -13.41
#